data_AF-A0A7W9B9I3-F1
#
_entry.id   AF-A0A7W9B9I3-F1
#
_cell.length_a   1.000
_cell.length_b   1.000
_cell.length_c   1.000
_cell.angle_alpha   90.00
_cell.angle_beta   90.00
_cell.angle_gamma   90.00
#
_symmetry.space_group_name_H-M   'P 1'
#
loop_
_entity.id
_entity.type
_entity.pdbx_description
1 polymer ?
#
loop_
_entity_poly.entity_id
_entity_poly.type
_entity_poly.pdbx_seq_one_letter_code
_entity_poly.pdbx_strand_id
1 'polypeptide(L)'
;MSAMHGRPALFRSAAFTALGALLLASCGGGGGGGTPTPGPTPTPTPTPTPTGVYTPPAAEALSVAEVQQILANAIAEAQARGLPSMIAVTDRVGNVLAVYRMTGARATATTSAAPNGDSIDAQNVTFPAEAGAIAKALTGAYLSSGGNAFSTRTASQIVQEHFPPAPTTAGLESGPLFGVQFSQLPCSDLSARFGAAGAAALIGPKRSPLGLAADPGGLPLYKKGVLVGGIGVMGDGDYGSDPNILDTDSDAEEYIALAGTRGFEAPAGITADRITIDGTSLRFSDAAYGGLKTSGGASFASLGASAGGLIAVTGYANAAVVAGTAYGSEASGIRPATAGEFSNPDAFVLTDGGGANRFPIRAGTDGASNSAPLTAAEVRALLEEAFAVMSRARAQIRRPLDSRAQVSISIVDTNGAVLGLVRAPDAPIFGTDVSLQKARTATFFSGSAAGAELSANASADVRHFVPAMRGFLNDPSALTGNHAFADRSGGNLSRPYFPDGEVGRPNGPLSRPIAQFNPFSTGLQSALIIGNIGAHLAYVSGASATDTPQRCTTLPDVAAGRNRLQNGIQIFPGSVPIYRGGRLVGGIGVSGDGIDQDDMISFLGAHNGGARVGGIGNASPDIRADRIVVRLPDGATVRLRYVNCPFAPFLDTAQQNVCDGL
;
A
#
# COMPACT_ATOMS: atom_id res chain seq x y z
N MET A 1 -50.40 28.58 36.02
CA MET A 1 -51.00 29.84 35.52
C MET A 1 -50.71 29.87 34.02
N SER A 2 -51.53 29.26 33.16
CA SER A 2 -52.86 29.73 32.66
C SER A 2 -52.69 30.92 31.69
N ALA A 3 -53.23 30.97 30.46
CA ALA A 3 -54.11 30.09 29.65
C ALA A 3 -53.89 30.42 28.14
N MET A 4 -54.02 29.53 27.14
CA MET A 4 -55.25 29.09 26.42
C MET A 4 -56.17 30.27 25.99
N HIS A 5 -56.64 30.45 24.73
CA HIS A 5 -56.79 29.64 23.49
C HIS A 5 -56.65 30.56 22.21
N GLY A 6 -56.75 30.15 20.93
CA GLY A 6 -57.06 28.87 20.25
C GLY A 6 -57.11 28.96 18.70
N ARG A 7 -57.46 27.85 18.01
CA ARG A 7 -57.70 27.74 16.55
C ARG A 7 -59.19 27.84 16.22
N PRO A 8 -59.55 28.05 14.93
CA PRO A 8 -60.49 27.13 14.28
C PRO A 8 -59.99 26.60 12.91
N ALA A 9 -60.76 25.72 12.28
CA ALA A 9 -60.40 25.01 11.05
C ALA A 9 -61.63 24.72 10.15
N LEU A 10 -61.32 24.33 8.89
CA LEU A 10 -62.13 23.51 7.97
C LEU A 10 -63.26 24.12 7.12
N PHE A 11 -63.48 23.39 5.99
CA PHE A 11 -64.53 23.40 4.95
C PHE A 11 -64.31 24.34 3.74
N ARG A 12 -64.57 23.97 2.46
CA ARG A 12 -64.72 22.72 1.66
C ARG A 12 -65.21 23.16 0.24
N SER A 13 -64.65 22.58 -0.83
CA SER A 13 -65.34 22.12 -2.07
C SER A 13 -66.09 23.06 -3.06
N ALA A 14 -65.59 23.14 -4.32
CA ALA A 14 -66.28 23.06 -5.64
C ALA A 14 -65.19 23.11 -6.76
N ALA A 15 -65.03 22.22 -7.75
CA ALA A 15 -65.88 21.74 -8.85
C ALA A 15 -66.07 22.82 -9.98
N PHE A 16 -65.85 22.58 -11.29
CA PHE A 16 -66.55 21.62 -12.17
C PHE A 16 -65.89 21.44 -13.59
N THR A 17 -65.92 20.21 -14.18
CA THR A 17 -66.05 19.83 -15.65
C THR A 17 -65.08 20.34 -16.75
N ALA A 18 -64.94 19.77 -17.96
CA ALA A 18 -65.45 18.59 -18.74
C ALA A 18 -64.57 18.44 -20.02
N LEU A 19 -64.63 17.47 -20.95
CA LEU A 19 -65.07 16.06 -21.10
C LEU A 19 -65.05 15.77 -22.63
N GLY A 20 -64.70 14.56 -23.08
CA GLY A 20 -64.86 14.14 -24.49
C GLY A 20 -63.83 13.10 -24.98
N ALA A 21 -64.16 12.03 -25.72
CA ALA A 21 -65.19 10.98 -25.64
C ALA A 21 -65.12 10.14 -26.97
N LEU A 22 -65.81 8.98 -27.01
CA LEU A 22 -66.00 8.04 -28.14
C LEU A 22 -64.84 7.07 -28.49
N LEU A 23 -65.11 5.82 -28.94
CA LEU A 23 -66.23 4.88 -28.70
C LEU A 23 -65.80 3.46 -29.16
N LEU A 24 -66.48 2.42 -28.67
CA LEU A 24 -66.36 1.03 -29.15
C LEU A 24 -67.49 0.69 -30.15
N ALA A 25 -67.19 -0.13 -31.15
CA ALA A 25 -68.16 -0.83 -32.01
C ALA A 25 -67.64 -2.24 -32.34
N SER A 26 -68.52 -3.18 -32.71
CA SER A 26 -68.31 -4.62 -32.49
C SER A 26 -68.43 -5.52 -33.74
N CYS A 27 -67.96 -6.77 -33.57
CA CYS A 27 -68.38 -8.02 -34.25
C CYS A 27 -68.08 -8.25 -35.75
N GLY A 28 -67.40 -9.38 -36.06
CA GLY A 28 -67.78 -10.22 -37.21
C GLY A 28 -66.68 -11.02 -37.94
N GLY A 29 -66.46 -12.29 -37.56
CA GLY A 29 -65.76 -13.31 -38.37
C GLY A 29 -64.22 -13.43 -38.16
N GLY A 30 -63.59 -14.60 -38.28
CA GLY A 30 -64.15 -15.94 -38.47
C GLY A 30 -63.14 -16.97 -39.01
N GLY A 31 -62.58 -17.84 -38.16
CA GLY A 31 -61.94 -19.12 -38.53
C GLY A 31 -60.51 -19.08 -39.11
N GLY A 32 -59.58 -19.83 -38.52
CA GLY A 32 -58.24 -20.08 -39.08
C GLY A 32 -57.19 -20.37 -38.00
N GLY A 33 -56.93 -21.64 -37.71
CA GLY A 33 -55.93 -22.04 -36.72
C GLY A 33 -54.50 -21.93 -37.27
N GLY A 34 -53.62 -21.21 -36.55
CA GLY A 34 -52.18 -21.15 -36.81
C GLY A 34 -51.44 -20.80 -35.52
N THR A 35 -50.39 -21.56 -35.19
CA THR A 35 -49.54 -21.31 -34.03
C THR A 35 -48.79 -19.98 -34.18
N PRO A 36 -48.73 -19.12 -33.16
CA PRO A 36 -47.98 -17.88 -33.25
C PRO A 36 -46.46 -18.15 -33.27
N THR A 37 -45.79 -17.69 -34.32
CA THR A 37 -44.32 -17.67 -34.40
C THR A 37 -43.76 -16.79 -33.28
N PRO A 38 -42.72 -17.22 -32.54
CA PRO A 38 -42.08 -16.37 -31.54
C PRO A 38 -41.56 -15.06 -32.17
N GLY A 39 -41.93 -13.93 -31.59
CA GLY A 39 -41.32 -12.64 -31.95
C GLY A 39 -39.83 -12.63 -31.59
N PRO A 40 -38.98 -11.93 -32.36
CA PRO A 40 -37.55 -11.88 -32.08
C PRO A 40 -37.31 -11.24 -30.70
N THR A 41 -36.54 -11.93 -29.86
CA THR A 41 -36.05 -11.43 -28.58
C THR A 41 -35.37 -10.08 -28.81
N PRO A 42 -35.65 -9.02 -28.02
CA PRO A 42 -34.94 -7.76 -28.16
C PRO A 42 -33.44 -8.01 -27.95
N THR A 43 -32.65 -7.69 -28.97
CA THR A 43 -31.18 -7.75 -28.90
C THR A 43 -30.72 -6.93 -27.68
N PRO A 44 -29.90 -7.48 -26.78
CA PRO A 44 -29.39 -6.68 -25.66
C PRO A 44 -28.65 -5.47 -26.23
N THR A 45 -29.00 -4.27 -25.75
CA THR A 45 -28.25 -3.05 -26.04
C THR A 45 -26.78 -3.33 -25.73
N PRO A 46 -25.85 -3.12 -26.68
CA PRO A 46 -24.44 -3.37 -26.41
C PRO A 46 -24.02 -2.52 -25.22
N THR A 47 -23.50 -3.16 -24.18
CA THR A 47 -22.89 -2.48 -23.04
C THR A 47 -21.89 -1.48 -23.60
N PRO A 48 -21.97 -0.18 -23.26
CA PRO A 48 -21.05 0.80 -23.80
C PRO A 48 -19.62 0.35 -23.48
N THR A 49 -18.77 0.24 -24.50
CA THR A 49 -17.36 -0.11 -24.34
C THR A 49 -16.76 0.83 -23.29
N PRO A 50 -16.18 0.32 -22.20
CA PRO A 50 -15.61 1.17 -21.17
C PRO A 50 -14.58 2.12 -21.80
N THR A 51 -14.84 3.42 -21.73
CA THR A 51 -13.90 4.45 -22.17
C THR A 51 -12.89 4.71 -21.07
N GLY A 52 -11.60 4.77 -21.41
CA GLY A 52 -10.56 5.06 -20.43
C GLY A 52 -10.78 6.40 -19.74
N VAL A 53 -10.63 6.41 -18.41
CA VAL A 53 -10.72 7.59 -17.53
C VAL A 53 -9.39 7.95 -16.89
N TYR A 54 -8.34 7.15 -17.13
CA TYR A 54 -6.98 7.41 -16.70
C TYR A 54 -6.05 7.71 -17.88
N THR A 55 -5.06 8.56 -17.66
CA THR A 55 -3.95 8.76 -18.60
C THR A 55 -2.76 7.92 -18.13
N PRO A 56 -2.32 6.90 -18.90
CA PRO A 56 -1.08 6.19 -18.59
C PRO A 56 0.13 7.12 -18.55
N PRO A 57 1.10 6.90 -17.64
CA PRO A 57 2.37 7.62 -17.69
C PRO A 57 3.07 7.43 -19.04
N ALA A 58 3.67 8.50 -19.57
CA ALA A 58 4.45 8.40 -20.80
C ALA A 58 5.70 7.52 -20.58
N ALA A 59 6.11 6.81 -21.63
CA ALA A 59 7.24 5.89 -21.59
C ALA A 59 8.59 6.63 -21.55
N GLU A 60 9.01 7.03 -20.35
CA GLU A 60 10.32 7.62 -20.07
C GLU A 60 11.18 6.68 -19.23
N ALA A 61 12.51 6.79 -19.38
CA ALA A 61 13.51 6.04 -18.64
C ALA A 61 14.81 6.84 -18.53
N LEU A 62 15.63 6.51 -17.52
CA LEU A 62 16.99 7.03 -17.36
C LEU A 62 17.96 6.26 -18.27
N SER A 63 18.71 6.97 -19.12
CA SER A 63 19.85 6.42 -19.85
C SER A 63 21.10 6.33 -18.98
N VAL A 64 22.11 5.56 -19.42
CA VAL A 64 23.39 5.43 -18.70
C VAL A 64 24.05 6.80 -18.43
N ALA A 65 24.01 7.72 -19.39
CA ALA A 65 24.56 9.06 -19.24
C ALA A 65 23.82 9.90 -18.18
N GLU A 66 22.50 9.72 -18.07
CA GLU A 66 21.67 10.41 -17.06
C GLU A 66 21.92 9.84 -15.67
N VAL A 67 22.04 8.51 -15.52
CA VAL A 67 22.45 7.89 -14.23
C VAL A 67 23.85 8.34 -13.83
N GLN A 68 24.79 8.44 -14.78
CA GLN A 68 26.12 9.00 -14.55
C GLN A 68 26.08 10.47 -14.09
N GLN A 69 25.23 11.31 -14.68
CA GLN A 69 25.03 12.71 -14.26
C GLN A 69 24.49 12.80 -12.83
N ILE A 70 23.46 11.99 -12.50
CA ILE A 70 22.86 11.92 -11.16
C ILE A 70 23.92 11.56 -10.12
N LEU A 71 24.71 10.50 -10.37
CA LEU A 71 25.82 10.11 -9.50
C LEU A 71 26.88 11.20 -9.39
N ALA A 72 27.30 11.80 -10.50
CA ALA A 72 28.38 12.79 -10.49
C ALA A 72 28.02 14.05 -9.68
N ASN A 73 26.79 14.55 -9.80
CA ASN A 73 26.32 15.69 -9.02
C ASN A 73 26.26 15.36 -7.51
N ALA A 74 25.74 14.18 -7.15
CA ALA A 74 25.70 13.73 -5.76
C ALA A 74 27.12 13.54 -5.17
N ILE A 75 28.01 12.86 -5.89
CA ILE A 75 29.41 12.63 -5.45
C ILE A 75 30.16 13.96 -5.26
N ALA A 76 29.95 14.94 -6.14
CA ALA A 76 30.57 16.26 -6.01
C ALA A 76 30.06 17.01 -4.77
N GLU A 77 28.75 16.96 -4.48
CA GLU A 77 28.17 17.57 -3.28
C GLU A 77 28.68 16.88 -2.00
N ALA A 78 28.79 15.55 -2.02
CA ALA A 78 29.32 14.74 -0.92
C ALA A 78 30.78 15.08 -0.61
N GLN A 79 31.61 15.26 -1.65
CA GLN A 79 32.98 15.76 -1.52
C GLN A 79 33.03 17.17 -0.93
N ALA A 80 32.19 18.09 -1.41
CA ALA A 80 32.12 19.46 -0.88
C ALA A 80 31.59 19.52 0.57
N ARG A 81 30.82 18.51 0.98
CA ARG A 81 30.35 18.34 2.37
C ARG A 81 31.36 17.69 3.29
N GLY A 82 32.32 16.95 2.75
CA GLY A 82 33.25 16.14 3.56
C GLY A 82 32.59 14.89 4.12
N LEU A 83 31.50 14.40 3.51
CA LEU A 83 30.78 13.19 3.90
C LEU A 83 30.84 12.18 2.74
N PRO A 84 31.85 11.30 2.68
CA PRO A 84 31.86 10.19 1.73
C PRO A 84 30.68 9.23 1.99
N SER A 85 29.90 8.94 0.95
CA SER A 85 28.66 8.17 1.06
C SER A 85 28.60 6.96 0.12
N MET A 86 27.73 6.02 0.44
CA MET A 86 27.09 5.12 -0.51
C MET A 86 25.98 5.88 -1.22
N ILE A 87 25.91 5.79 -2.55
CA ILE A 87 24.90 6.46 -3.36
C ILE A 87 24.31 5.42 -4.31
N ALA A 88 22.99 5.25 -4.26
CA ALA A 88 22.23 4.32 -5.10
C ALA A 88 21.25 5.10 -6.01
N VAL A 89 21.08 4.62 -7.24
CA VAL A 89 20.07 5.12 -8.18
C VAL A 89 19.21 3.95 -8.64
N THR A 90 17.89 4.11 -8.64
CA THR A 90 16.91 3.11 -9.08
C THR A 90 16.06 3.63 -10.23
N ASP A 91 15.50 2.73 -11.05
CA ASP A 91 14.37 3.08 -11.91
C ASP A 91 13.02 2.97 -11.17
N ARG A 92 11.95 3.41 -11.83
CA ARG A 92 10.59 3.46 -11.27
C ARG A 92 10.08 2.10 -10.76
N VAL A 93 10.55 0.98 -11.32
CA VAL A 93 10.13 -0.37 -10.89
C VAL A 93 11.17 -1.06 -9.99
N GLY A 94 12.17 -0.30 -9.55
CA GLY A 94 13.13 -0.66 -8.52
C GLY A 94 14.38 -1.40 -9.00
N ASN A 95 14.65 -1.43 -10.31
CA ASN A 95 15.96 -1.90 -10.77
C ASN A 95 17.04 -0.96 -10.25
N VAL A 96 18.03 -1.48 -9.54
CA VAL A 96 19.18 -0.70 -9.09
C VAL A 96 20.10 -0.47 -10.29
N LEU A 97 20.16 0.78 -10.75
CA LEU A 97 20.85 1.18 -11.98
C LEU A 97 22.34 1.38 -11.76
N ALA A 98 22.72 1.77 -10.54
CA ALA A 98 24.08 1.85 -10.07
C ALA A 98 24.10 1.93 -8.53
N VAL A 99 25.18 1.42 -7.93
CA VAL A 99 25.57 1.74 -6.55
C VAL A 99 27.03 2.19 -6.58
N TYR A 100 27.30 3.38 -6.07
CA TYR A 100 28.64 3.95 -5.95
C TYR A 100 29.05 4.05 -4.49
N ARG A 101 30.22 3.52 -4.16
CA ARG A 101 30.86 3.63 -2.84
C ARG A 101 31.98 4.66 -2.94
N MET A 102 31.82 5.80 -2.28
CA MET A 102 32.90 6.78 -2.20
C MET A 102 34.06 6.28 -1.36
N THR A 103 35.29 6.73 -1.66
CA THR A 103 36.46 6.43 -0.83
C THR A 103 36.26 7.00 0.58
N GLY A 104 36.36 6.14 1.59
CA GLY A 104 36.12 6.51 2.99
C GLY A 104 34.66 6.50 3.42
N ALA A 105 33.72 6.09 2.56
CA ALA A 105 32.32 5.91 2.95
C ALA A 105 32.19 4.82 4.03
N ARG A 106 31.30 5.04 4.99
CA ARG A 106 31.03 4.07 6.06
C ARG A 106 30.48 2.78 5.48
N ALA A 107 31.07 1.64 5.84
CA ALA A 107 30.64 0.33 5.36
C ALA A 107 29.28 -0.11 5.92
N THR A 108 28.85 0.46 7.05
CA THR A 108 27.62 0.08 7.76
C THR A 108 26.86 1.29 8.29
N ALA A 109 25.54 1.15 8.35
CA ALA A 109 24.63 2.01 9.11
C ALA A 109 23.94 1.19 10.21
N THR A 110 23.33 1.87 11.18
CA THR A 110 22.66 1.24 12.33
C THR A 110 21.29 1.87 12.52
N THR A 111 20.24 1.06 12.67
CA THR A 111 18.89 1.57 12.94
C THR A 111 18.76 2.19 14.32
N SER A 112 17.88 3.18 14.48
CA SER A 112 17.65 3.81 15.80
C SER A 112 17.24 2.80 16.89
N ALA A 113 17.78 3.00 18.10
CA ALA A 113 17.50 2.17 19.27
C ALA A 113 16.09 2.39 19.86
N ALA A 114 15.66 1.50 20.76
CA ALA A 114 14.44 1.70 21.54
C ALA A 114 14.52 2.97 22.43
N PRO A 115 13.40 3.69 22.65
CA PRO A 115 13.36 4.84 23.56
C PRO A 115 13.82 4.55 25.00
N ASN A 116 13.62 3.32 25.49
CA ASN A 116 14.09 2.88 26.81
C ASN A 116 15.49 2.23 26.83
N GLY A 117 16.13 2.07 25.66
CA GLY A 117 17.39 1.35 25.49
C GLY A 117 17.26 -0.18 25.28
N ASP A 118 16.16 -0.81 25.69
CA ASP A 118 15.92 -2.26 25.56
C ASP A 118 15.41 -2.60 24.16
N SER A 119 16.31 -2.54 23.18
CA SER A 119 16.03 -2.68 21.76
C SER A 119 15.53 -4.07 21.36
N ILE A 120 14.49 -4.12 20.52
CA ILE A 120 13.86 -5.34 20.00
C ILE A 120 13.53 -5.20 18.50
N ASP A 121 13.16 -6.30 17.84
CA ASP A 121 12.87 -6.39 16.41
C ASP A 121 14.01 -5.90 15.52
N ALA A 122 13.85 -4.77 14.82
CA ALA A 122 14.85 -4.18 13.94
C ALA A 122 15.51 -2.92 14.52
N GLN A 123 15.39 -2.68 15.83
CA GLN A 123 16.04 -1.56 16.53
C GLN A 123 17.50 -1.84 16.87
N ASN A 124 18.36 -0.82 16.78
CA ASN A 124 19.80 -0.92 17.08
C ASN A 124 20.52 -2.05 16.29
N VAL A 125 20.06 -2.33 15.06
CA VAL A 125 20.60 -3.36 14.17
C VAL A 125 21.55 -2.71 13.17
N THR A 126 22.79 -3.19 13.13
CA THR A 126 23.81 -2.75 12.16
C THR A 126 23.75 -3.57 10.88
N PHE A 127 23.77 -2.90 9.73
CA PHE A 127 23.63 -3.52 8.40
C PHE A 127 24.54 -2.82 7.35
N PRO A 128 24.79 -3.41 6.16
CA PRO A 128 25.62 -2.79 5.12
C PRO A 128 25.04 -1.48 4.59
N ALA A 129 25.83 -0.40 4.54
CA ALA A 129 25.32 0.94 4.21
C ALA A 129 24.71 1.03 2.79
N GLU A 130 25.21 0.25 1.83
CA GLU A 130 24.59 0.11 0.50
C GLU A 130 23.12 -0.37 0.54
N ALA A 131 22.73 -1.16 1.54
CA ALA A 131 21.35 -1.61 1.70
C ALA A 131 20.43 -0.43 2.11
N GLY A 132 20.92 0.47 2.96
CA GLY A 132 20.24 1.71 3.34
C GLY A 132 20.08 2.67 2.15
N ALA A 133 21.15 2.89 1.38
CA ALA A 133 21.10 3.73 0.18
C ALA A 133 20.08 3.20 -0.85
N ILE A 134 20.02 1.88 -1.08
CA ILE A 134 19.02 1.27 -1.98
C ILE A 134 17.60 1.45 -1.41
N ALA A 135 17.38 1.22 -0.11
CA ALA A 135 16.07 1.39 0.51
C ALA A 135 15.55 2.85 0.42
N LYS A 136 16.43 3.84 0.65
CA LYS A 136 16.13 5.26 0.46
C LYS A 136 15.77 5.59 -1.00
N ALA A 137 16.53 5.08 -1.97
CA ALA A 137 16.27 5.27 -3.41
C ALA A 137 14.92 4.68 -3.83
N LEU A 138 14.64 3.45 -3.40
CA LEU A 138 13.35 2.79 -3.64
C LEU A 138 12.20 3.54 -2.99
N THR A 139 12.37 4.11 -1.80
CA THR A 139 11.30 4.83 -1.10
C THR A 139 10.85 6.07 -1.88
N GLY A 140 11.78 6.89 -2.38
CA GLY A 140 11.45 8.00 -3.27
C GLY A 140 10.74 7.53 -4.54
N ALA A 141 11.26 6.48 -5.19
CA ALA A 141 10.69 5.92 -6.41
C ALA A 141 9.29 5.30 -6.22
N TYR A 142 9.02 4.67 -5.07
CA TYR A 142 7.84 3.83 -4.86
C TYR A 142 6.66 4.54 -4.20
N LEU A 143 6.91 5.55 -3.36
CA LEU A 143 5.85 6.39 -2.75
C LEU A 143 5.32 7.46 -3.72
N SER A 144 6.09 7.78 -4.77
CA SER A 144 5.76 8.81 -5.74
C SER A 144 4.90 8.30 -6.92
N SER A 145 4.27 9.23 -7.63
CA SER A 145 3.52 9.03 -8.87
C SER A 145 3.55 10.29 -9.75
N GLY A 146 2.81 10.32 -10.86
CA GLY A 146 2.55 11.54 -11.62
C GLY A 146 1.61 12.53 -10.90
N GLY A 147 0.94 12.13 -9.82
CA GLY A 147 0.07 12.99 -9.00
C GLY A 147 0.67 13.44 -7.66
N ASN A 148 1.76 12.85 -7.21
CA ASN A 148 2.42 13.17 -5.94
C ASN A 148 3.92 12.84 -5.99
N ALA A 149 4.77 13.68 -5.39
CA ALA A 149 6.19 13.40 -5.20
C ALA A 149 6.50 13.39 -3.70
N PHE A 150 6.84 12.21 -3.19
CA PHE A 150 7.13 11.94 -1.79
C PHE A 150 8.58 11.46 -1.62
N SER A 151 9.20 11.85 -0.52
CA SER A 151 10.59 11.52 -0.16
C SER A 151 10.65 10.61 1.06
N THR A 152 11.86 10.27 1.52
CA THR A 152 12.01 9.63 2.83
C THR A 152 11.66 10.54 4.01
N ARG A 153 11.74 11.88 3.90
CA ARG A 153 11.13 12.78 4.91
C ARG A 153 9.61 12.67 4.95
N THR A 154 8.97 12.58 3.78
CA THR A 154 7.52 12.36 3.73
C THR A 154 7.17 11.01 4.38
N ALA A 155 7.98 9.98 4.13
CA ALA A 155 7.85 8.68 4.80
C ALA A 155 8.03 8.81 6.32
N SER A 156 9.07 9.51 6.80
CA SER A 156 9.30 9.76 8.23
C SER A 156 8.06 10.31 8.92
N GLN A 157 7.44 11.33 8.31
CA GLN A 157 6.30 12.03 8.89
C GLN A 157 5.08 11.11 9.08
N ILE A 158 4.82 10.20 8.14
CA ILE A 158 3.55 9.45 8.07
C ILE A 158 3.58 8.06 8.74
N VAL A 159 4.68 7.69 9.41
CA VAL A 159 4.88 6.35 10.00
C VAL A 159 4.95 6.29 11.52
N GLN A 160 4.92 7.45 12.18
CA GLN A 160 5.17 7.59 13.62
C GLN A 160 3.91 7.44 14.48
N GLU A 161 4.10 7.36 15.79
CA GLU A 161 3.07 7.28 16.83
C GLU A 161 2.19 8.53 16.95
N HIS A 162 2.64 9.66 16.41
CA HIS A 162 1.92 10.94 16.37
C HIS A 162 2.06 11.60 15.00
N PHE A 163 1.00 12.27 14.55
CA PHE A 163 0.94 12.96 13.27
C PHE A 163 0.40 14.39 13.40
N PRO A 164 1.10 15.41 12.86
CA PRO A 164 2.51 15.33 12.49
C PRO A 164 3.38 15.02 13.72
N PRO A 165 4.57 14.43 13.55
CA PRO A 165 5.48 14.14 14.66
C PRO A 165 6.07 15.44 15.20
N ALA A 166 5.80 15.77 16.46
CA ALA A 166 6.42 16.90 17.17
C ALA A 166 6.18 16.79 18.69
N PRO A 167 7.02 17.44 19.52
CA PRO A 167 6.78 17.54 20.97
C PRO A 167 5.45 18.20 21.34
N THR A 168 4.88 19.04 20.46
CA THR A 168 3.62 19.76 20.71
C THR A 168 2.37 19.03 20.21
N THR A 169 2.53 17.89 19.52
CA THR A 169 1.43 17.09 18.93
C THR A 169 1.29 15.72 19.58
N ALA A 170 1.99 15.47 20.69
CA ALA A 170 1.73 14.33 21.56
C ALA A 170 0.26 14.35 22.02
N GLY A 171 -0.51 13.34 21.61
CA GLY A 171 -1.96 13.31 21.79
C GLY A 171 -2.78 13.55 20.51
N LEU A 172 -2.12 13.70 19.36
CA LEU A 172 -2.73 13.49 18.05
C LEU A 172 -2.56 12.04 17.60
N GLU A 173 -3.38 11.64 16.63
CA GLU A 173 -3.39 10.32 16.00
C GLU A 173 -2.03 9.89 15.43
N SER A 174 -1.80 8.58 15.33
CA SER A 174 -0.60 8.05 14.66
C SER A 174 -0.61 8.35 13.16
N GLY A 175 0.58 8.38 12.55
CA GLY A 175 0.76 8.54 11.10
C GLY A 175 -0.13 7.61 10.26
N PRO A 176 -0.66 8.10 9.11
CA PRO A 176 -1.67 7.36 8.35
C PRO A 176 -1.12 6.05 7.76
N LEU A 177 0.20 5.97 7.49
CA LEU A 177 0.87 4.77 6.97
C LEU A 177 1.81 4.14 8.02
N PHE A 178 1.48 4.28 9.31
CA PHE A 178 2.13 3.58 10.43
C PHE A 178 2.50 2.12 10.11
N GLY A 179 3.81 1.82 10.10
CA GLY A 179 4.34 0.49 9.80
C GLY A 179 4.42 0.13 8.31
N VAL A 180 4.34 1.07 7.37
CA VAL A 180 4.59 0.82 5.93
C VAL A 180 6.05 0.46 5.61
N GLN A 181 6.98 0.75 6.53
CA GLN A 181 8.39 0.37 6.46
C GLN A 181 8.53 -1.14 6.20
N PHE A 182 7.68 -1.95 6.84
CA PHE A 182 7.66 -3.41 6.67
C PHE A 182 6.84 -3.88 5.46
N SER A 183 6.99 -3.18 4.33
CA SER A 183 6.45 -3.54 3.01
C SER A 183 7.56 -3.60 1.96
N GLN A 184 7.28 -4.12 0.76
CA GLN A 184 8.27 -4.29 -0.32
C GLN A 184 9.47 -5.16 0.13
N LEU A 185 9.17 -6.12 1.00
CA LEU A 185 10.15 -6.86 1.80
C LEU A 185 11.07 -7.75 0.93
N PRO A 186 12.32 -7.99 1.37
CA PRO A 186 13.30 -8.75 0.58
C PRO A 186 12.91 -10.21 0.30
N CYS A 187 11.96 -10.71 1.09
CA CYS A 187 11.41 -12.05 1.11
C CYS A 187 10.03 -12.17 0.44
N SER A 188 9.39 -11.06 0.00
CA SER A 188 8.02 -11.07 -0.53
C SER A 188 7.89 -12.04 -1.71
N ASP A 189 6.75 -12.77 -1.78
CA ASP A 189 6.44 -13.63 -2.91
C ASP A 189 5.95 -12.86 -4.14
N LEU A 190 5.59 -11.58 -3.98
CA LEU A 190 5.22 -10.67 -5.06
C LEU A 190 6.41 -9.95 -5.69
N SER A 191 7.41 -9.54 -4.89
CA SER A 191 8.53 -8.74 -5.40
C SER A 191 9.52 -9.58 -6.20
N ALA A 192 9.94 -9.07 -7.36
CA ALA A 192 10.94 -9.72 -8.20
C ALA A 192 12.35 -9.54 -7.62
N ARG A 193 13.20 -10.56 -7.80
CA ARG A 193 14.61 -10.53 -7.38
C ARG A 193 15.51 -10.06 -8.55
N PHE A 194 16.73 -9.64 -8.21
CA PHE A 194 17.80 -9.42 -9.19
C PHE A 194 18.39 -10.77 -9.65
N GLY A 195 19.08 -10.79 -10.79
CA GLY A 195 19.80 -11.97 -11.29
C GLY A 195 18.93 -13.04 -11.99
N ALA A 196 17.63 -12.78 -12.18
CA ALA A 196 16.80 -13.61 -13.06
C ALA A 196 17.30 -13.56 -14.51
N ALA A 197 17.24 -14.68 -15.22
CA ALA A 197 17.73 -14.76 -16.61
C ALA A 197 16.65 -14.33 -17.62
N GLY A 198 17.09 -13.89 -18.81
CA GLY A 198 16.19 -13.54 -19.92
C GLY A 198 15.30 -12.33 -19.61
N ALA A 199 14.06 -12.37 -20.09
CA ALA A 199 13.11 -11.25 -19.98
C ALA A 199 12.81 -10.84 -18.52
N ALA A 200 12.91 -11.78 -17.57
CA ALA A 200 12.66 -11.53 -16.15
C ALA A 200 13.79 -10.75 -15.43
N ALA A 201 14.91 -10.44 -16.09
CA ALA A 201 16.05 -9.76 -15.45
C ALA A 201 15.66 -8.41 -14.82
N LEU A 202 14.88 -7.60 -15.54
CA LEU A 202 14.54 -6.21 -15.17
C LEU A 202 13.06 -6.00 -14.78
N ILE A 203 12.24 -7.05 -14.77
CA ILE A 203 10.83 -6.91 -14.33
C ILE A 203 10.76 -6.53 -12.85
N GLY A 204 9.87 -5.61 -12.51
CA GLY A 204 9.54 -5.24 -11.14
C GLY A 204 8.11 -5.61 -10.72
N PRO A 205 7.62 -5.07 -9.58
CA PRO A 205 8.39 -4.32 -8.59
C PRO A 205 9.56 -5.15 -8.06
N LYS A 206 10.77 -4.58 -8.00
CA LYS A 206 11.89 -5.20 -7.31
C LYS A 206 11.73 -5.06 -5.80
N ARG A 207 12.25 -6.03 -5.06
CA ARG A 207 12.30 -5.99 -3.59
C ARG A 207 13.19 -4.87 -3.06
N SER A 208 12.96 -4.41 -1.84
CA SER A 208 13.90 -3.57 -1.07
C SER A 208 14.74 -4.42 -0.10
N PRO A 209 16.00 -4.05 0.23
CA PRO A 209 16.79 -4.75 1.24
C PRO A 209 16.22 -4.65 2.66
N LEU A 210 15.61 -3.51 3.00
CA LEU A 210 15.13 -3.16 4.35
C LEU A 210 13.62 -2.88 4.41
N GLY A 211 12.94 -2.85 3.26
CA GLY A 211 11.61 -2.28 3.13
C GLY A 211 11.66 -0.78 2.80
N LEU A 212 10.72 0.03 3.28
CA LEU A 212 10.74 1.49 3.05
C LEU A 212 11.50 2.24 4.16
N ALA A 213 12.14 3.34 3.80
CA ALA A 213 13.00 4.15 4.66
C ALA A 213 12.26 5.38 5.20
N ALA A 214 12.32 5.59 6.52
CA ALA A 214 11.96 6.87 7.15
C ALA A 214 13.15 7.85 7.18
N ASP A 215 14.36 7.36 6.93
CA ASP A 215 15.59 8.09 7.12
C ASP A 215 15.88 9.07 5.94
N PRO A 216 16.18 10.36 6.17
CA PRO A 216 16.42 11.37 5.13
C PRO A 216 17.45 10.97 4.06
N GLY A 217 17.44 11.61 2.90
CA GLY A 217 18.38 11.28 1.80
C GLY A 217 17.85 10.35 0.72
N GLY A 218 16.54 10.08 0.67
CA GLY A 218 15.87 9.42 -0.47
C GLY A 218 14.89 10.35 -1.20
N LEU A 219 15.14 10.61 -2.49
CA LEU A 219 14.34 11.53 -3.31
C LEU A 219 13.91 10.88 -4.64
N PRO A 220 12.69 11.19 -5.15
CA PRO A 220 12.24 10.73 -6.46
C PRO A 220 12.93 11.50 -7.61
N LEU A 221 13.07 10.83 -8.75
CA LEU A 221 13.65 11.37 -9.98
C LEU A 221 12.59 11.45 -11.08
N TYR A 222 12.42 12.63 -11.67
CA TYR A 222 11.43 12.91 -12.71
C TYR A 222 12.09 13.39 -13.99
N LYS A 223 11.70 12.81 -15.14
CA LYS A 223 12.16 13.21 -16.47
C LYS A 223 10.98 13.75 -17.26
N LYS A 224 11.04 15.02 -17.69
CA LYS A 224 9.94 15.72 -18.39
C LYS A 224 8.61 15.67 -17.62
N GLY A 225 8.66 15.67 -16.28
CA GLY A 225 7.48 15.54 -15.41
C GLY A 225 6.97 14.11 -15.18
N VAL A 226 7.59 13.09 -15.79
CA VAL A 226 7.29 11.67 -15.54
C VAL A 226 8.23 11.11 -14.49
N LEU A 227 7.71 10.45 -13.46
CA LEU A 227 8.51 9.69 -12.51
C LEU A 227 9.28 8.56 -13.22
N VAL A 228 10.61 8.57 -13.13
CA VAL A 228 11.50 7.58 -13.77
C VAL A 228 12.34 6.78 -12.79
N GLY A 229 12.40 7.15 -11.52
CA GLY A 229 13.22 6.45 -10.53
C GLY A 229 13.37 7.18 -9.20
N GLY A 230 14.44 6.88 -8.48
CA GLY A 230 14.82 7.54 -7.23
C GLY A 230 16.33 7.49 -6.98
N ILE A 231 16.82 8.43 -6.18
CA ILE A 231 18.19 8.45 -5.63
C ILE A 231 18.12 8.26 -4.12
N GLY A 232 19.09 7.53 -3.56
CA GLY A 232 19.24 7.31 -2.13
C GLY A 232 20.70 7.41 -1.70
N VAL A 233 20.94 8.04 -0.56
CA VAL A 233 22.28 8.33 -0.01
C VAL A 233 22.39 7.77 1.41
N MET A 234 23.54 7.17 1.74
CA MET A 234 23.85 6.69 3.10
C MET A 234 25.34 6.87 3.40
N GLY A 235 25.71 7.65 4.40
CA GLY A 235 27.09 8.09 4.65
C GLY A 235 27.45 8.42 6.11
N ASP A 236 26.52 8.90 6.94
CA ASP A 236 26.78 9.22 8.36
C ASP A 236 26.72 7.99 9.29
N GLY A 237 25.92 6.99 8.91
CA GLY A 237 25.77 5.69 9.54
C GLY A 237 24.65 5.58 10.57
N ASP A 238 23.79 6.58 10.73
CA ASP A 238 22.47 6.41 11.36
C ASP A 238 21.49 5.82 10.33
N TYR A 239 20.34 5.33 10.76
CA TYR A 239 19.22 5.01 9.88
C TYR A 239 17.94 5.11 10.70
N GLY A 240 17.39 6.33 10.75
CA GLY A 240 16.36 6.71 11.70
C GLY A 240 15.06 7.21 11.08
N SER A 241 14.45 8.12 11.83
CA SER A 241 13.27 8.89 11.47
C SER A 241 13.34 10.22 12.20
N ASP A 242 13.11 11.33 11.49
CA ASP A 242 12.93 12.68 12.06
C ASP A 242 11.66 12.72 12.94
N PRO A 243 11.76 12.90 14.28
CA PRO A 243 10.62 12.93 15.18
C PRO A 243 10.04 14.34 15.42
N ASN A 244 10.51 15.37 14.70
CA ASN A 244 10.13 16.75 14.94
C ASN A 244 9.92 17.56 13.65
N ILE A 245 8.66 17.83 13.32
CA ILE A 245 8.31 18.63 12.15
C ILE A 245 8.55 20.14 12.30
N LEU A 246 8.91 20.62 13.51
CA LEU A 246 8.91 22.04 13.86
C LEU A 246 10.22 22.80 13.61
N ASP A 247 11.34 22.09 13.53
CA ASP A 247 12.64 22.64 13.17
C ASP A 247 12.90 22.44 11.65
N THR A 248 14.13 22.60 11.20
CA THR A 248 14.53 22.37 9.80
C THR A 248 15.95 21.83 9.81
N ASP A 249 16.11 20.58 9.39
CA ASP A 249 17.38 19.89 9.49
C ASP A 249 18.37 20.35 8.43
N SER A 250 19.64 20.38 8.82
CA SER A 250 20.76 20.52 7.87
C SER A 250 21.36 19.15 7.51
N ASP A 251 20.51 18.19 7.14
CA ASP A 251 20.91 16.82 6.81
C ASP A 251 21.81 16.77 5.57
N ALA A 252 23.04 16.26 5.74
CA ALA A 252 24.02 16.24 4.66
C ALA A 252 23.68 15.25 3.55
N GLU A 253 23.01 14.14 3.86
CA GLU A 253 22.62 13.09 2.90
C GLU A 253 21.49 13.55 2.00
N GLU A 254 20.52 14.28 2.57
CA GLU A 254 19.43 14.92 1.84
C GLU A 254 19.94 15.97 0.86
N TYR A 255 20.91 16.82 1.25
CA TYR A 255 21.54 17.73 0.32
C TYR A 255 22.32 17.00 -0.80
N ILE A 256 22.99 15.88 -0.49
CA ILE A 256 23.68 15.05 -1.50
C ILE A 256 22.67 14.44 -2.48
N ALA A 257 21.54 13.94 -1.98
CA ALA A 257 20.45 13.41 -2.80
C ALA A 257 19.87 14.52 -3.70
N LEU A 258 19.63 15.71 -3.15
CA LEU A 258 19.09 16.88 -3.85
C LEU A 258 20.04 17.40 -4.94
N ALA A 259 21.36 17.33 -4.73
CA ALA A 259 22.32 17.61 -5.80
C ALA A 259 22.16 16.61 -6.96
N GLY A 260 21.96 15.32 -6.64
CA GLY A 260 21.72 14.28 -7.64
C GLY A 260 20.45 14.48 -8.47
N THR A 261 19.41 15.11 -7.92
CA THR A 261 18.16 15.40 -8.65
C THR A 261 18.24 16.57 -9.64
N ARG A 262 19.40 17.26 -9.78
CA ARG A 262 19.56 18.38 -10.75
C ARG A 262 19.32 17.94 -12.20
N GLY A 263 18.30 18.53 -12.84
CA GLY A 263 17.79 18.14 -14.17
C GLY A 263 16.78 17.00 -14.16
N PHE A 264 16.44 16.47 -12.98
CA PHE A 264 15.48 15.40 -12.73
C PHE A 264 14.48 15.76 -11.60
N GLU A 265 14.21 17.04 -11.42
CA GLU A 265 13.47 17.57 -10.28
C GLU A 265 11.99 17.16 -10.31
N ALA A 266 11.45 16.81 -9.13
CA ALA A 266 10.01 16.63 -8.96
C ALA A 266 9.25 17.94 -9.32
N PRO A 267 8.14 17.86 -10.08
CA PRO A 267 7.35 19.04 -10.39
C PRO A 267 6.81 19.70 -9.10
N ALA A 268 7.15 20.97 -8.86
CA ALA A 268 6.80 21.70 -7.64
C ALA A 268 5.28 21.85 -7.37
N GLY A 269 4.42 21.46 -8.31
CA GLY A 269 2.96 21.40 -8.11
C GLY A 269 2.47 20.13 -7.39
N ILE A 270 3.31 19.08 -7.33
CA ILE A 270 2.97 17.75 -6.81
C ILE A 270 3.85 17.30 -5.63
N THR A 271 4.84 18.09 -5.22
CA THR A 271 5.68 17.82 -4.04
C THR A 271 4.85 17.76 -2.76
N ALA A 272 5.34 17.02 -1.75
CA ALA A 272 4.59 16.73 -0.53
C ALA A 272 4.05 18.00 0.19
N ASP A 273 4.77 19.11 0.15
CA ASP A 273 4.36 20.42 0.72
C ASP A 273 3.11 21.03 0.05
N ARG A 274 2.62 20.42 -1.05
CA ARG A 274 1.39 20.77 -1.75
C ARG A 274 0.22 19.83 -1.42
N ILE A 275 0.44 18.81 -0.60
CA ILE A 275 -0.55 17.79 -0.23
C ILE A 275 -0.77 17.86 1.28
N THR A 276 -2.05 17.84 1.68
CA THR A 276 -2.46 17.88 3.08
C THR A 276 -3.18 16.61 3.49
N ILE A 277 -2.88 16.11 4.68
CA ILE A 277 -3.61 15.03 5.36
C ILE A 277 -4.10 15.63 6.68
N ASP A 278 -5.39 15.52 6.97
CA ASP A 278 -6.03 16.03 8.19
C ASP A 278 -5.67 17.50 8.53
N GLY A 279 -5.58 18.33 7.48
CA GLY A 279 -5.22 19.75 7.57
C GLY A 279 -3.71 20.05 7.65
N THR A 280 -2.88 19.02 7.86
CA THR A 280 -1.42 19.11 7.97
C THR A 280 -0.76 18.95 6.60
N SER A 281 0.06 19.92 6.17
CA SER A 281 0.91 19.78 4.98
C SER A 281 2.02 18.76 5.21
N LEU A 282 2.33 17.96 4.18
CA LEU A 282 3.41 16.99 4.25
C LEU A 282 4.78 17.63 3.96
N ARG A 283 5.86 17.05 4.51
CA ARG A 283 7.24 17.52 4.35
C ARG A 283 7.90 16.82 3.18
N PHE A 284 8.41 17.57 2.20
CA PHE A 284 9.11 17.01 1.03
C PHE A 284 10.62 16.94 1.22
N SER A 285 11.25 18.03 1.67
CA SER A 285 12.71 18.12 1.85
C SER A 285 13.02 19.32 2.72
N ASP A 286 14.04 19.23 3.58
CA ASP A 286 14.60 20.40 4.29
C ASP A 286 15.82 20.95 3.58
N ALA A 287 16.59 20.08 2.94
CA ALA A 287 17.54 20.50 1.94
C ALA A 287 16.85 21.33 0.84
N ALA A 288 17.40 22.52 0.57
CA ALA A 288 16.98 23.40 -0.50
C ALA A 288 18.15 23.71 -1.45
N TYR A 289 17.87 23.99 -2.73
CA TYR A 289 18.92 24.22 -3.73
C TYR A 289 19.91 25.35 -3.37
N GLY A 290 19.47 26.36 -2.61
CA GLY A 290 20.33 27.44 -2.12
C GLY A 290 21.34 27.04 -1.04
N GLY A 291 21.15 25.89 -0.38
CA GLY A 291 22.07 25.32 0.60
C GLY A 291 23.07 24.31 0.02
N LEU A 292 23.05 24.05 -1.29
CA LEU A 292 24.03 23.19 -1.95
C LEU A 292 25.39 23.90 -2.07
N LYS A 293 26.46 23.14 -1.85
CA LYS A 293 27.85 23.63 -1.96
C LYS A 293 28.37 23.59 -3.41
N THR A 294 27.72 22.83 -4.28
CA THR A 294 28.06 22.68 -5.70
C THR A 294 27.00 23.30 -6.62
N SER A 295 27.43 23.80 -7.77
CA SER A 295 26.56 24.35 -8.82
C SER A 295 25.99 23.30 -9.79
N GLY A 296 26.35 22.02 -9.64
CA GLY A 296 26.07 20.95 -10.60
C GLY A 296 26.99 20.98 -11.83
N GLY A 297 26.72 20.10 -12.79
CA GLY A 297 27.52 19.96 -14.02
C GLY A 297 28.78 19.12 -13.84
N ALA A 298 28.86 18.32 -12.76
CA ALA A 298 29.96 17.39 -12.54
C ALA A 298 29.94 16.27 -13.60
N SER A 299 31.12 15.84 -14.05
CA SER A 299 31.26 14.77 -15.04
C SER A 299 31.68 13.46 -14.38
N PHE A 300 30.89 12.40 -14.56
CA PHE A 300 31.23 11.08 -14.03
C PHE A 300 32.58 10.56 -14.56
N ALA A 301 32.92 10.88 -15.82
CA ALA A 301 34.20 10.51 -16.42
C ALA A 301 35.40 11.28 -15.83
N SER A 302 35.17 12.36 -15.08
CA SER A 302 36.23 13.09 -14.36
C SER A 302 36.49 12.58 -12.95
N LEU A 303 35.66 11.64 -12.45
CA LEU A 303 35.87 10.98 -11.16
C LEU A 303 37.05 10.02 -11.25
N GLY A 304 38.22 10.44 -10.74
CA GLY A 304 39.36 9.55 -10.57
C GLY A 304 39.10 8.46 -9.52
N ALA A 305 39.89 7.39 -9.54
CA ALA A 305 39.76 6.26 -8.60
C ALA A 305 39.88 6.65 -7.11
N SER A 306 40.43 7.84 -6.81
CA SER A 306 40.45 8.42 -5.45
C SER A 306 39.06 8.82 -4.94
N ALA A 307 38.08 9.08 -5.82
CA ALA A 307 36.72 9.43 -5.43
C ALA A 307 35.90 8.22 -4.92
N GLY A 308 36.26 7.00 -5.34
CA GLY A 308 35.55 5.77 -5.02
C GLY A 308 35.34 4.88 -6.25
N GLY A 309 34.31 4.04 -6.23
CA GLY A 309 33.97 3.18 -7.37
C GLY A 309 32.55 2.61 -7.34
N LEU A 310 32.12 2.11 -8.48
CA LEU A 310 30.90 1.31 -8.60
C LEU A 310 31.10 -0.04 -7.90
N ILE A 311 30.11 -0.50 -7.15
CA ILE A 311 30.15 -1.78 -6.45
C ILE A 311 29.02 -2.71 -6.90
N ALA A 312 29.28 -4.01 -6.83
CA ALA A 312 28.21 -5.00 -6.88
C ALA A 312 27.58 -5.10 -5.50
N VAL A 313 26.25 -5.29 -5.45
CA VAL A 313 25.51 -5.54 -4.22
C VAL A 313 24.76 -6.85 -4.40
N THR A 314 25.11 -7.84 -3.59
CA THR A 314 24.62 -9.22 -3.68
C THR A 314 23.10 -9.25 -3.66
N GLY A 315 22.49 -9.75 -4.75
CA GLY A 315 21.03 -9.81 -4.89
C GLY A 315 20.33 -8.51 -5.30
N TYR A 316 21.06 -7.47 -5.72
CA TYR A 316 20.54 -6.15 -6.14
C TYR A 316 21.19 -5.54 -7.38
N ALA A 317 22.52 -5.54 -7.48
CA ALA A 317 23.24 -4.80 -8.51
C ALA A 317 24.59 -5.44 -8.89
N ASN A 318 25.02 -5.20 -10.13
CA ASN A 318 26.40 -5.43 -10.57
C ASN A 318 27.22 -4.13 -10.41
N ALA A 319 28.55 -4.23 -10.44
CA ALA A 319 29.48 -3.10 -10.40
C ALA A 319 29.53 -2.32 -11.75
N ALA A 320 28.38 -1.80 -12.19
CA ALA A 320 28.19 -1.13 -13.46
C ALA A 320 27.14 -0.01 -13.35
N VAL A 321 27.10 0.88 -14.34
CA VAL A 321 25.94 1.73 -14.60
C VAL A 321 25.13 1.11 -15.72
N VAL A 322 23.83 0.89 -15.49
CA VAL A 322 22.88 0.41 -16.51
C VAL A 322 21.78 1.45 -16.76
N ALA A 323 21.15 1.37 -17.92
CA ALA A 323 19.95 2.17 -18.21
C ALA A 323 18.74 1.62 -17.43
N GLY A 324 17.84 2.51 -17.03
CA GLY A 324 16.55 2.13 -16.46
C GLY A 324 15.54 1.66 -17.50
N THR A 325 14.48 1.04 -17.03
CA THR A 325 13.44 0.47 -17.91
C THR A 325 12.25 1.41 -18.03
N ALA A 326 11.72 1.58 -19.25
CA ALA A 326 10.53 2.40 -19.47
C ALA A 326 9.30 1.74 -18.83
N TYR A 327 8.69 2.44 -17.87
CA TYR A 327 7.49 1.99 -17.16
C TYR A 327 6.29 1.79 -18.10
N GLY A 328 5.41 0.84 -17.80
CA GLY A 328 4.24 0.52 -18.62
C GLY A 328 4.53 -0.46 -19.76
N SER A 329 5.72 -1.05 -19.79
CA SER A 329 6.18 -2.02 -20.78
C SER A 329 6.39 -3.43 -20.19
N GLU A 330 6.41 -4.44 -21.05
CA GLU A 330 6.79 -5.82 -20.70
C GLU A 330 8.11 -5.88 -19.91
N ALA A 331 9.14 -5.18 -20.38
CA ALA A 331 10.45 -5.16 -19.75
C ALA A 331 10.42 -4.61 -18.31
N SER A 332 9.49 -3.69 -18.01
CA SER A 332 9.33 -3.13 -16.65
C SER A 332 8.60 -4.06 -15.68
N GLY A 333 8.01 -5.15 -16.17
CA GLY A 333 7.17 -6.05 -15.36
C GLY A 333 5.78 -5.51 -15.05
N ILE A 334 5.41 -4.34 -15.58
CA ILE A 334 4.11 -3.70 -15.37
C ILE A 334 3.62 -3.09 -16.69
N ARG A 335 2.45 -3.52 -17.18
CA ARG A 335 1.89 -3.06 -18.47
C ARG A 335 0.36 -2.91 -18.43
N PRO A 336 -0.27 -2.25 -19.43
CA PRO A 336 -1.70 -2.36 -19.66
C PRO A 336 -2.15 -3.82 -19.76
N ALA A 337 -3.32 -4.13 -19.21
CA ALA A 337 -3.99 -5.40 -19.40
C ALA A 337 -4.47 -5.55 -20.85
N THR A 338 -4.43 -6.77 -21.37
CA THR A 338 -5.17 -7.10 -22.60
C THR A 338 -6.64 -7.30 -22.27
N ALA A 339 -7.52 -7.10 -23.27
CA ALA A 339 -8.96 -7.29 -23.12
C ALA A 339 -9.37 -8.73 -22.71
N GLY A 340 -8.48 -9.72 -22.87
CA GLY A 340 -8.69 -11.09 -22.37
C GLY A 340 -8.32 -11.29 -20.89
N GLU A 341 -7.47 -10.43 -20.34
CA GLU A 341 -7.06 -10.45 -18.93
C GLU A 341 -8.02 -9.64 -18.05
N PHE A 342 -8.43 -8.45 -18.52
CA PHE A 342 -9.33 -7.56 -17.79
C PHE A 342 -10.22 -6.74 -18.76
N SER A 343 -11.45 -6.45 -18.34
CA SER A 343 -12.46 -5.78 -19.19
C SER A 343 -12.33 -4.26 -19.24
N ASN A 344 -11.78 -3.63 -18.19
CA ASN A 344 -11.50 -2.19 -18.18
C ASN A 344 -10.15 -1.90 -18.87
N PRO A 345 -10.11 -1.04 -19.91
CA PRO A 345 -8.88 -0.78 -20.67
C PRO A 345 -7.80 0.02 -19.90
N ASP A 346 -8.17 0.68 -18.79
CA ASP A 346 -7.20 1.38 -17.95
C ASP A 346 -6.47 0.44 -16.97
N ALA A 347 -6.88 -0.82 -16.85
CA ALA A 347 -6.26 -1.73 -15.90
C ALA A 347 -4.83 -2.08 -16.32
N PHE A 348 -3.91 -2.05 -15.36
CA PHE A 348 -2.54 -2.54 -15.51
C PHE A 348 -2.37 -3.85 -14.73
N VAL A 349 -1.48 -4.70 -15.21
CA VAL A 349 -1.13 -6.01 -14.62
C VAL A 349 0.37 -6.16 -14.44
N LEU A 350 0.77 -7.07 -13.56
CA LEU A 350 2.17 -7.49 -13.43
C LEU A 350 2.47 -8.59 -14.46
N THR A 351 3.50 -8.40 -15.28
CA THR A 351 3.92 -9.34 -16.34
C THR A 351 5.28 -9.96 -16.02
N ASP A 352 5.52 -11.18 -16.50
CA ASP A 352 6.80 -11.89 -16.43
C ASP A 352 7.83 -11.38 -17.45
N GLY A 353 7.46 -10.42 -18.29
CA GLY A 353 8.27 -9.86 -19.37
C GLY A 353 8.28 -10.72 -20.64
N GLY A 354 7.71 -11.93 -20.58
CA GLY A 354 7.40 -12.79 -21.73
C GLY A 354 5.96 -12.61 -22.25
N GLY A 355 5.20 -11.69 -21.67
CA GLY A 355 3.81 -11.38 -22.03
C GLY A 355 2.77 -11.98 -21.09
N ALA A 356 3.14 -12.85 -20.14
CA ALA A 356 2.17 -13.52 -19.27
C ALA A 356 1.95 -12.73 -17.97
N ASN A 357 0.68 -12.51 -17.61
CA ASN A 357 0.31 -11.98 -16.30
C ASN A 357 0.79 -12.94 -15.19
N ARG A 358 1.53 -12.39 -14.21
CA ARG A 358 2.09 -13.11 -13.06
C ARG A 358 1.04 -13.50 -12.01
N PHE A 359 -0.06 -12.74 -11.94
CA PHE A 359 -1.16 -12.92 -10.99
C PHE A 359 -2.52 -12.84 -11.72
N PRO A 360 -2.79 -13.76 -12.67
CA PRO A 360 -4.01 -13.75 -13.47
C PRO A 360 -5.22 -14.15 -12.61
N ILE A 361 -6.40 -13.71 -13.03
CA ILE A 361 -7.67 -14.07 -12.41
C ILE A 361 -7.88 -15.59 -12.47
N ARG A 362 -8.04 -16.23 -11.30
CA ARG A 362 -8.23 -17.67 -11.16
C ARG A 362 -9.13 -18.01 -9.98
N ALA A 363 -9.56 -19.27 -9.91
CA ALA A 363 -10.30 -19.81 -8.77
C ALA A 363 -9.37 -20.08 -7.56
N GLY A 364 -9.98 -20.17 -6.38
CA GLY A 364 -9.33 -20.49 -5.11
C GLY A 364 -8.59 -21.82 -5.12
N THR A 365 -7.47 -21.86 -4.41
CA THR A 365 -6.59 -23.04 -4.31
C THR A 365 -6.81 -23.82 -3.01
N ASP A 366 -7.77 -23.39 -2.19
CA ASP A 366 -8.11 -23.89 -0.86
C ASP A 366 -9.19 -25.00 -0.86
N GLY A 367 -9.50 -25.61 -2.02
CA GLY A 367 -10.54 -26.64 -2.16
C GLY A 367 -10.42 -27.88 -1.25
N ALA A 368 -9.24 -28.13 -0.67
CA ALA A 368 -9.02 -29.19 0.31
C ALA A 368 -9.50 -28.83 1.74
N SER A 369 -9.54 -27.53 2.08
CA SER A 369 -9.97 -27.00 3.38
C SER A 369 -11.26 -26.15 3.28
N ASN A 370 -11.75 -25.92 2.06
CA ASN A 370 -12.91 -25.11 1.74
C ASN A 370 -13.80 -25.82 0.71
N SER A 371 -15.02 -26.19 1.11
CA SER A 371 -15.97 -26.88 0.24
C SER A 371 -16.60 -26.01 -0.84
N ALA A 372 -16.45 -24.68 -0.74
CA ALA A 372 -16.89 -23.73 -1.76
C ALA A 372 -15.89 -22.55 -1.90
N PRO A 373 -14.71 -22.79 -2.50
CA PRO A 373 -13.72 -21.75 -2.82
C PRO A 373 -14.30 -20.61 -3.64
N LEU A 374 -13.59 -19.48 -3.69
CA LEU A 374 -13.89 -18.43 -4.66
C LEU A 374 -13.69 -18.96 -6.09
N THR A 375 -14.65 -18.72 -6.98
CA THR A 375 -14.55 -19.06 -8.40
C THR A 375 -13.82 -17.95 -9.17
N ALA A 376 -13.26 -18.27 -10.33
CA ALA A 376 -12.63 -17.25 -11.20
C ALA A 376 -13.62 -16.16 -11.66
N ALA A 377 -14.92 -16.46 -11.73
CA ALA A 377 -15.97 -15.49 -12.06
C ALA A 377 -16.25 -14.53 -10.89
N GLU A 378 -16.32 -15.04 -9.67
CA GLU A 378 -16.44 -14.23 -8.44
C GLU A 378 -15.22 -13.32 -8.26
N VAL A 379 -14.00 -13.85 -8.42
CA VAL A 379 -12.75 -13.06 -8.35
C VAL A 379 -12.73 -11.98 -9.43
N ARG A 380 -13.18 -12.27 -10.66
CA ARG A 380 -13.32 -11.25 -11.71
C ARG A 380 -14.29 -10.14 -11.29
N ALA A 381 -15.48 -10.48 -10.80
CA ALA A 381 -16.48 -9.49 -10.40
C ALA A 381 -15.96 -8.60 -9.27
N LEU A 382 -15.35 -9.18 -8.22
CA LEU A 382 -14.76 -8.42 -7.12
C LEU A 382 -13.70 -7.41 -7.59
N LEU A 383 -12.79 -7.81 -8.48
CA LEU A 383 -11.77 -6.90 -9.03
C LEU A 383 -12.38 -5.83 -9.96
N GLU A 384 -13.31 -6.21 -10.83
CA GLU A 384 -13.97 -5.26 -11.76
C GLU A 384 -14.78 -4.21 -11.01
N GLU A 385 -15.57 -4.60 -10.00
CA GLU A 385 -16.35 -3.66 -9.20
C GLU A 385 -15.46 -2.79 -8.30
N ALA A 386 -14.39 -3.33 -7.70
CA ALA A 386 -13.41 -2.53 -6.96
C ALA A 386 -12.72 -1.51 -7.89
N PHE A 387 -12.34 -1.91 -9.11
CA PHE A 387 -11.77 -1.01 -10.11
C PHE A 387 -12.77 0.07 -10.55
N ALA A 388 -14.06 -0.27 -10.66
CA ALA A 388 -15.12 0.70 -10.96
C ALA A 388 -15.31 1.72 -9.82
N VAL A 389 -15.27 1.29 -8.55
CA VAL A 389 -15.30 2.20 -7.39
C VAL A 389 -14.07 3.13 -7.40
N MET A 390 -12.87 2.59 -7.61
CA MET A 390 -11.62 3.36 -7.77
C MET A 390 -11.73 4.40 -8.89
N SER A 391 -12.26 4.02 -10.05
CA SER A 391 -12.42 4.87 -11.25
C SER A 391 -13.36 6.08 -11.03
N ARG A 392 -14.16 6.04 -9.96
CA ARG A 392 -15.06 7.12 -9.53
C ARG A 392 -14.53 7.89 -8.32
N ALA A 393 -13.64 7.29 -7.54
CA ALA A 393 -13.17 7.81 -6.26
C ALA A 393 -12.26 9.04 -6.40
N ARG A 394 -12.45 10.00 -5.50
CA ARG A 394 -11.61 11.19 -5.34
C ARG A 394 -10.35 10.82 -4.55
N ALA A 395 -9.19 11.13 -5.12
CA ALA A 395 -7.91 10.96 -4.46
C ALA A 395 -7.75 11.93 -3.28
N GLN A 396 -7.13 11.45 -2.19
CA GLN A 396 -6.66 12.28 -1.08
C GLN A 396 -5.30 12.90 -1.39
N ILE A 397 -4.36 12.08 -1.87
CA ILE A 397 -2.93 12.43 -1.91
C ILE A 397 -2.45 12.91 -3.28
N ARG A 398 -3.34 13.24 -4.22
CA ARG A 398 -2.97 13.55 -5.61
C ARG A 398 -3.32 14.98 -6.02
N ARG A 399 -2.44 15.56 -6.84
CA ARG A 399 -2.55 16.90 -7.43
C ARG A 399 -2.65 16.77 -8.96
N PRO A 400 -3.47 17.60 -9.65
CA PRO A 400 -4.39 18.60 -9.11
C PRO A 400 -5.47 17.95 -8.24
N LEU A 401 -6.10 18.76 -7.38
CA LEU A 401 -7.27 18.31 -6.61
C LEU A 401 -8.36 17.78 -7.56
N ASP A 402 -9.22 16.93 -7.04
CA ASP A 402 -10.28 16.25 -7.80
C ASP A 402 -9.74 15.27 -8.88
N SER A 403 -8.48 14.86 -8.75
CA SER A 403 -7.93 13.69 -9.42
C SER A 403 -8.58 12.40 -8.96
N ARG A 404 -8.60 11.39 -9.83
CA ARG A 404 -9.04 10.03 -9.50
C ARG A 404 -8.03 9.31 -8.61
N ALA A 405 -8.53 8.57 -7.62
CA ALA A 405 -7.71 7.67 -6.82
C ALA A 405 -7.00 6.64 -7.73
N GLN A 406 -5.78 6.27 -7.40
CA GLN A 406 -5.00 5.28 -8.15
C GLN A 406 -4.31 4.29 -7.22
N VAL A 407 -4.85 3.07 -7.18
CA VAL A 407 -4.46 2.02 -6.23
C VAL A 407 -4.13 0.71 -6.96
N SER A 408 -3.47 -0.19 -6.25
CA SER A 408 -3.40 -1.62 -6.59
C SER A 408 -4.43 -2.38 -5.77
N ILE A 409 -5.04 -3.40 -6.38
CA ILE A 409 -6.14 -4.21 -5.83
C ILE A 409 -5.75 -5.68 -5.92
N SER A 410 -5.73 -6.37 -4.79
CA SER A 410 -5.34 -7.79 -4.68
C SER A 410 -6.45 -8.61 -4.03
N ILE A 411 -6.65 -9.84 -4.50
CA ILE A 411 -7.56 -10.82 -3.87
C ILE A 411 -6.78 -12.10 -3.55
N VAL A 412 -7.05 -12.68 -2.38
CA VAL A 412 -6.51 -13.97 -1.93
C VAL A 412 -7.60 -14.95 -1.51
N ASP A 413 -7.31 -16.26 -1.61
CA ASP A 413 -8.10 -17.30 -0.94
C ASP A 413 -7.77 -17.40 0.56
N THR A 414 -8.46 -18.30 1.28
CA THR A 414 -8.24 -18.50 2.73
C THR A 414 -6.81 -18.93 3.08
N ASN A 415 -6.07 -19.52 2.13
CA ASN A 415 -4.67 -19.93 2.28
C ASN A 415 -3.67 -18.79 1.97
N GLY A 416 -4.15 -17.57 1.68
CA GLY A 416 -3.33 -16.42 1.34
C GLY A 416 -2.72 -16.49 -0.06
N ALA A 417 -3.20 -17.39 -0.92
CA ALA A 417 -2.73 -17.50 -2.30
C ALA A 417 -3.44 -16.46 -3.19
N VAL A 418 -2.66 -15.71 -3.98
CA VAL A 418 -3.16 -14.67 -4.88
C VAL A 418 -4.11 -15.27 -5.92
N LEU A 419 -5.33 -14.74 -6.02
CA LEU A 419 -6.34 -15.14 -7.01
C LEU A 419 -6.45 -14.15 -8.17
N GLY A 420 -5.96 -12.92 -7.98
CA GLY A 420 -5.80 -11.92 -9.02
C GLY A 420 -5.25 -10.62 -8.44
N LEU A 421 -4.52 -9.87 -9.27
CA LEU A 421 -4.03 -8.53 -8.95
C LEU A 421 -4.19 -7.62 -10.18
N VAL A 422 -4.80 -6.46 -9.98
CA VAL A 422 -4.89 -5.37 -10.99
C VAL A 422 -4.59 -4.03 -10.33
N ARG A 423 -4.20 -3.02 -11.12
CA ARG A 423 -3.86 -1.68 -10.61
C ARG A 423 -4.17 -0.58 -11.61
N ALA A 424 -4.33 0.64 -11.14
CA ALA A 424 -4.41 1.82 -12.00
C ALA A 424 -3.05 2.11 -12.71
N PRO A 425 -3.04 2.83 -13.85
CA PRO A 425 -1.82 3.06 -14.63
C PRO A 425 -0.69 3.78 -13.89
N ASP A 426 -1.02 4.66 -12.95
CA ASP A 426 -0.08 5.51 -12.20
C ASP A 426 -0.31 5.40 -10.67
N ALA A 427 -0.80 4.25 -10.22
CA ALA A 427 -0.76 3.90 -8.80
C ALA A 427 0.71 3.87 -8.32
N PRO A 428 1.01 4.37 -7.10
CA PRO A 428 2.34 4.20 -6.50
C PRO A 428 2.75 2.72 -6.44
N ILE A 429 4.05 2.45 -6.58
CA ILE A 429 4.55 1.07 -6.67
C ILE A 429 4.46 0.37 -5.32
N PHE A 430 4.67 1.09 -4.21
CA PHE A 430 4.64 0.52 -2.86
C PHE A 430 3.32 -0.24 -2.59
N GLY A 431 2.20 0.36 -3.02
CA GLY A 431 0.84 -0.17 -2.88
C GLY A 431 0.62 -1.54 -3.53
N THR A 432 1.49 -1.96 -4.45
CA THR A 432 1.38 -3.27 -5.12
C THR A 432 1.58 -4.42 -4.13
N ASP A 433 2.67 -4.43 -3.36
CA ASP A 433 2.93 -5.44 -2.32
C ASP A 433 2.01 -5.23 -1.11
N VAL A 434 1.80 -3.97 -0.71
CA VAL A 434 0.92 -3.61 0.42
C VAL A 434 -0.51 -4.07 0.20
N SER A 435 -1.10 -3.91 -1.00
CA SER A 435 -2.46 -4.39 -1.29
C SER A 435 -2.62 -5.89 -1.03
N LEU A 436 -1.55 -6.67 -1.28
CA LEU A 436 -1.51 -8.10 -1.00
C LEU A 436 -1.25 -8.41 0.48
N GLN A 437 -0.37 -7.68 1.16
CA GLN A 437 -0.19 -7.79 2.62
C GLN A 437 -1.52 -7.54 3.35
N LYS A 438 -2.23 -6.46 2.96
CA LYS A 438 -3.55 -6.10 3.47
C LYS A 438 -4.59 -7.21 3.24
N ALA A 439 -4.73 -7.69 1.98
CA ALA A 439 -5.65 -8.79 1.64
C ALA A 439 -5.41 -10.05 2.49
N ARG A 440 -4.14 -10.40 2.72
CA ARG A 440 -3.73 -11.52 3.58
C ARG A 440 -4.01 -11.26 5.05
N THR A 441 -3.84 -10.03 5.52
CA THR A 441 -4.05 -9.65 6.92
C THR A 441 -5.51 -9.81 7.32
N ALA A 442 -6.45 -9.16 6.62
CA ALA A 442 -7.89 -9.33 6.88
C ALA A 442 -8.35 -10.80 6.78
N THR A 443 -7.84 -11.55 5.79
CA THR A 443 -8.13 -12.99 5.64
C THR A 443 -7.59 -13.79 6.82
N PHE A 444 -6.35 -13.53 7.24
CA PHE A 444 -5.69 -14.26 8.32
C PHE A 444 -6.39 -14.04 9.65
N PHE A 445 -6.54 -12.79 10.10
CA PHE A 445 -7.11 -12.49 11.42
C PHE A 445 -8.59 -12.87 11.54
N SER A 446 -9.33 -12.92 10.41
CA SER A 446 -10.71 -13.45 10.35
C SER A 446 -10.79 -14.98 10.26
N GLY A 447 -9.65 -15.67 10.07
CA GLY A 447 -9.58 -17.10 9.86
C GLY A 447 -9.55 -17.91 11.16
N SER A 448 -10.15 -19.10 11.15
CA SER A 448 -10.22 -19.96 12.34
C SER A 448 -8.90 -20.57 12.79
N ALA A 449 -7.88 -20.54 11.93
CA ALA A 449 -6.55 -21.08 12.21
C ALA A 449 -5.59 -20.04 12.83
N ALA A 450 -5.91 -18.75 12.83
CA ALA A 450 -4.96 -17.66 13.14
C ALA A 450 -4.27 -17.83 14.50
N GLY A 451 -5.05 -18.04 15.56
CA GLY A 451 -4.51 -18.23 16.91
C GLY A 451 -3.69 -19.50 17.06
N ALA A 452 -4.02 -20.56 16.30
CA ALA A 452 -3.26 -21.82 16.30
C ALA A 452 -1.95 -21.70 15.52
N GLU A 453 -1.97 -21.09 14.33
CA GLU A 453 -0.79 -20.88 13.48
C GLU A 453 0.22 -19.93 14.16
N LEU A 454 -0.24 -18.84 14.80
CA LEU A 454 0.62 -17.98 15.63
C LEU A 454 1.18 -18.72 16.84
N SER A 455 0.36 -19.51 17.55
CA SER A 455 0.80 -20.31 18.71
C SER A 455 1.78 -21.43 18.34
N ALA A 456 1.77 -21.88 17.08
CA ALA A 456 2.70 -22.87 16.55
C ALA A 456 3.98 -22.26 15.95
N ASN A 457 4.11 -20.93 15.90
CA ASN A 457 5.32 -20.29 15.37
C ASN A 457 6.55 -20.61 16.24
N ALA A 458 7.72 -20.77 15.62
CA ALA A 458 8.98 -21.08 16.31
C ALA A 458 9.45 -19.94 17.24
N SER A 459 9.18 -18.68 16.90
CA SER A 459 9.48 -17.51 17.73
C SER A 459 8.58 -17.45 18.97
N ALA A 460 9.19 -17.43 20.16
CA ALA A 460 8.47 -17.25 21.42
C ALA A 460 7.74 -15.91 21.51
N ASP A 461 8.30 -14.88 20.87
CA ASP A 461 7.74 -13.55 20.79
C ASP A 461 6.49 -13.52 19.90
N VAL A 462 6.51 -14.16 18.72
CA VAL A 462 5.29 -14.31 17.89
C VAL A 462 4.18 -15.07 18.63
N ARG A 463 4.53 -16.11 19.41
CA ARG A 463 3.56 -16.86 20.23
C ARG A 463 2.93 -16.00 21.34
N HIS A 464 3.62 -14.98 21.85
CA HIS A 464 3.13 -14.13 22.94
C HIS A 464 1.91 -13.28 22.55
N PHE A 465 1.80 -12.88 21.28
CA PHE A 465 0.68 -12.04 20.81
C PHE A 465 -0.70 -12.73 20.89
N VAL A 466 -0.77 -14.06 20.92
CA VAL A 466 -2.06 -14.79 21.04
C VAL A 466 -2.70 -14.63 22.43
N PRO A 467 -2.03 -14.97 23.56
CA PRO A 467 -2.58 -14.69 24.89
C PRO A 467 -2.75 -13.19 25.16
N ALA A 468 -1.88 -12.32 24.62
CA ALA A 468 -2.04 -10.87 24.73
C ALA A 468 -3.36 -10.40 24.09
N MET A 469 -3.63 -10.81 22.85
CA MET A 469 -4.89 -10.52 22.14
C MET A 469 -6.12 -11.04 22.88
N ARG A 470 -6.09 -12.30 23.36
CA ARG A 470 -7.20 -12.91 24.10
C ARG A 470 -7.49 -12.22 25.44
N GLY A 471 -6.44 -11.87 26.18
CA GLY A 471 -6.55 -11.14 27.44
C GLY A 471 -7.10 -9.73 27.24
N PHE A 472 -6.58 -9.01 26.26
CA PHE A 472 -6.97 -7.63 25.94
C PHE A 472 -8.42 -7.51 25.46
N LEU A 473 -8.89 -8.46 24.63
CA LEU A 473 -10.28 -8.53 24.21
C LEU A 473 -11.23 -9.12 25.27
N ASN A 474 -10.70 -9.68 26.37
CA ASN A 474 -11.44 -10.50 27.32
C ASN A 474 -12.22 -11.64 26.64
N ASP A 475 -11.63 -12.24 25.60
CA ASP A 475 -12.19 -13.32 24.81
C ASP A 475 -11.16 -14.46 24.66
N PRO A 476 -11.31 -15.59 25.38
CA PRO A 476 -10.41 -16.74 25.25
C PRO A 476 -10.52 -17.43 23.87
N SER A 477 -11.58 -17.15 23.11
CA SER A 477 -11.81 -17.64 21.75
C SER A 477 -11.30 -16.70 20.65
N ALA A 478 -10.67 -15.57 20.99
CA ALA A 478 -10.14 -14.66 19.99
C ALA A 478 -9.13 -15.37 19.07
N LEU A 479 -9.10 -14.96 17.80
CA LEU A 479 -8.34 -15.56 16.71
C LEU A 479 -8.77 -16.99 16.32
N THR A 480 -10.06 -17.32 16.51
CA THR A 480 -10.67 -18.61 16.07
C THR A 480 -11.78 -18.43 15.01
N GLY A 481 -11.87 -17.26 14.37
CA GLY A 481 -12.80 -17.00 13.27
C GLY A 481 -14.21 -16.54 13.69
N ASN A 482 -14.44 -16.33 15.00
CA ASN A 482 -15.69 -15.79 15.53
C ASN A 482 -15.95 -14.32 15.14
N HIS A 483 -14.88 -13.59 14.79
CA HIS A 483 -14.95 -12.18 14.39
C HIS A 483 -14.27 -11.96 13.04
N ALA A 484 -14.89 -11.10 12.23
CA ALA A 484 -14.31 -10.59 10.99
C ALA A 484 -13.50 -9.33 11.30
N PHE A 485 -12.20 -9.37 11.03
CA PHE A 485 -11.27 -8.25 11.19
C PHE A 485 -10.92 -7.66 9.83
N ALA A 486 -11.06 -6.34 9.71
CA ALA A 486 -10.49 -5.53 8.64
C ALA A 486 -9.18 -4.90 9.11
N ASP A 487 -8.34 -4.39 8.20
CA ASP A 487 -7.06 -3.77 8.60
C ASP A 487 -7.23 -2.53 9.46
N ARG A 488 -8.37 -1.83 9.41
CA ARG A 488 -8.64 -0.74 10.36
C ARG A 488 -8.74 -1.25 11.80
N SER A 489 -9.39 -2.41 12.00
CA SER A 489 -9.49 -3.06 13.31
C SER A 489 -8.12 -3.58 13.76
N GLY A 490 -7.35 -4.18 12.85
CA GLY A 490 -5.97 -4.62 13.11
C GLY A 490 -5.05 -3.45 13.46
N GLY A 491 -5.17 -2.33 12.75
CA GLY A 491 -4.44 -1.09 12.99
C GLY A 491 -4.76 -0.47 14.34
N ASN A 492 -6.05 -0.47 14.77
CA ASN A 492 -6.40 -0.08 16.14
C ASN A 492 -5.65 -0.95 17.17
N LEU A 493 -5.66 -2.27 16.99
CA LEU A 493 -5.01 -3.22 17.91
C LEU A 493 -3.48 -3.19 17.84
N SER A 494 -2.89 -2.51 16.86
CA SER A 494 -1.45 -2.38 16.66
C SER A 494 -0.88 -1.01 17.07
N ARG A 495 -1.67 -0.13 17.69
CA ARG A 495 -1.20 1.18 18.16
C ARG A 495 -0.38 1.10 19.46
N PRO A 496 0.67 1.91 19.63
CA PRO A 496 1.43 2.00 20.88
C PRO A 496 0.65 2.73 21.99
N TYR A 497 -0.40 3.48 21.61
CA TYR A 497 -1.44 4.02 22.48
C TYR A 497 -2.81 3.52 22.01
N PHE A 498 -3.61 2.93 22.91
CA PHE A 498 -4.97 2.47 22.60
C PHE A 498 -6.03 3.12 23.53
N PRO A 499 -6.97 3.93 22.98
CA PRO A 499 -7.14 4.23 21.57
C PRO A 499 -6.04 5.15 21.03
N ASP A 500 -5.98 5.22 19.71
CA ASP A 500 -5.06 6.10 18.97
C ASP A 500 -5.23 7.57 19.40
N GLY A 501 -4.13 8.31 19.51
CA GLY A 501 -4.12 9.69 19.99
C GLY A 501 -4.32 9.90 21.51
N GLU A 502 -4.62 8.87 22.31
CA GLU A 502 -4.73 9.04 23.76
C GLU A 502 -3.43 8.67 24.49
N VAL A 503 -2.58 9.67 24.78
CA VAL A 503 -1.31 9.49 25.50
C VAL A 503 -1.54 8.97 26.93
N GLY A 504 -0.65 8.10 27.41
CA GLY A 504 -0.72 7.48 28.75
C GLY A 504 -1.66 6.28 28.83
N ARG A 505 -2.31 5.92 27.73
CA ARG A 505 -3.06 4.67 27.57
C ARG A 505 -2.15 3.43 27.43
N PRO A 506 -2.66 2.22 27.72
CA PRO A 506 -1.96 0.99 27.34
C PRO A 506 -1.81 0.89 25.82
N ASN A 507 -0.81 0.14 25.35
CA ASN A 507 -0.71 -0.23 23.94
C ASN A 507 -1.78 -1.26 23.53
N GLY A 508 -2.10 -1.30 22.24
CA GLY A 508 -2.89 -2.39 21.66
C GLY A 508 -2.13 -3.72 21.71
N PRO A 509 -2.83 -4.86 21.74
CA PRO A 509 -2.23 -6.17 22.04
C PRO A 509 -1.34 -6.72 20.92
N LEU A 510 -1.35 -6.11 19.74
CA LEU A 510 -0.48 -6.45 18.61
C LEU A 510 0.69 -5.47 18.47
N SER A 511 0.76 -4.43 19.32
CA SER A 511 1.82 -3.42 19.33
C SER A 511 2.92 -3.74 20.35
N ARG A 512 4.08 -3.09 20.23
CA ARG A 512 5.00 -2.91 21.37
C ARG A 512 4.46 -1.83 22.31
N PRO A 513 4.83 -1.83 23.61
CA PRO A 513 4.65 -0.67 24.47
C PRO A 513 5.42 0.53 23.92
N ILE A 514 4.92 1.76 24.11
CA ILE A 514 5.57 2.98 23.60
C ILE A 514 7.06 3.09 23.97
N ALA A 515 7.46 2.63 25.16
CA ALA A 515 8.85 2.65 25.62
C ALA A 515 9.81 1.81 24.74
N GLN A 516 9.29 0.85 23.97
CA GLN A 516 10.02 0.03 22.99
C GLN A 516 9.51 0.25 21.56
N PHE A 517 8.60 1.20 21.34
CA PHE A 517 8.09 1.52 20.02
C PHE A 517 9.03 2.51 19.31
N ASN A 518 9.29 2.26 18.04
CA ASN A 518 9.70 3.27 17.06
C ASN A 518 9.38 2.69 15.66
N PRO A 519 9.64 3.41 14.55
CA PRO A 519 9.49 2.91 13.19
C PRO A 519 10.18 1.55 12.85
N PHE A 520 11.06 1.01 13.70
CA PHE A 520 11.73 -0.29 13.51
C PHE A 520 11.23 -1.40 14.46
N SER A 521 10.25 -1.12 15.33
CA SER A 521 9.57 -2.14 16.14
C SER A 521 8.10 -1.75 16.36
N THR A 522 7.23 -2.33 15.54
CA THR A 522 5.78 -2.06 15.55
C THR A 522 4.97 -3.12 16.30
N GLY A 523 5.56 -4.26 16.67
CA GLY A 523 4.92 -5.35 17.42
C GLY A 523 4.84 -6.63 16.59
N LEU A 524 3.65 -7.23 16.46
CA LEU A 524 3.48 -8.50 15.75
C LEU A 524 3.92 -8.40 14.27
N GLN A 525 3.72 -7.24 13.64
CA GLN A 525 4.14 -7.02 12.25
C GLN A 525 5.65 -7.19 12.08
N SER A 526 6.47 -6.52 12.89
CA SER A 526 7.92 -6.66 12.88
C SER A 526 8.36 -8.05 13.36
N ALA A 527 7.81 -8.54 14.47
CA ALA A 527 8.13 -9.85 15.04
C ALA A 527 7.98 -11.02 14.05
N LEU A 528 6.99 -10.95 13.15
CA LEU A 528 6.74 -11.97 12.13
C LEU A 528 7.81 -12.05 11.04
N ILE A 529 8.54 -10.95 10.76
CA ILE A 529 9.35 -10.77 9.54
C ILE A 529 10.85 -10.55 9.81
N ILE A 530 11.25 -10.13 11.03
CA ILE A 530 12.65 -9.74 11.32
C ILE A 530 13.66 -10.86 11.09
N GLY A 531 13.30 -12.12 11.32
CA GLY A 531 14.19 -13.26 11.06
C GLY A 531 14.49 -13.44 9.56
N ASN A 532 13.51 -13.16 8.70
CA ASN A 532 13.66 -13.23 7.26
C ASN A 532 14.44 -12.03 6.69
N ILE A 533 14.34 -10.84 7.30
CA ILE A 533 15.21 -9.70 6.99
C ILE A 533 16.64 -9.98 7.44
N GLY A 534 16.87 -10.46 8.67
CA GLY A 534 18.21 -10.80 9.17
C GLY A 534 18.92 -11.84 8.30
N ALA A 535 18.22 -12.90 7.89
CA ALA A 535 18.74 -13.89 6.94
C ALA A 535 19.08 -13.29 5.57
N HIS A 536 18.29 -12.33 5.10
CA HIS A 536 18.57 -11.61 3.85
C HIS A 536 19.80 -10.71 3.97
N LEU A 537 19.95 -9.95 5.06
CA LEU A 537 21.12 -9.09 5.29
C LEU A 537 22.41 -9.90 5.47
N ALA A 538 22.33 -11.10 6.06
CA ALA A 538 23.44 -12.06 6.04
C ALA A 538 23.86 -12.46 4.62
N TYR A 539 22.89 -12.63 3.70
CA TYR A 539 23.18 -12.88 2.29
C TYR A 539 23.76 -11.66 1.56
N VAL A 540 23.19 -10.47 1.75
CA VAL A 540 23.68 -9.21 1.13
C VAL A 540 25.13 -8.93 1.54
N SER A 541 25.45 -9.11 2.82
CA SER A 541 26.81 -8.93 3.38
C SER A 541 27.79 -10.07 3.04
N GLY A 542 27.34 -11.16 2.43
CA GLY A 542 28.16 -12.35 2.15
C GLY A 542 28.45 -13.24 3.38
N ALA A 543 27.89 -12.94 4.54
CA ALA A 543 27.94 -13.80 5.73
C ALA A 543 27.14 -15.12 5.55
N SER A 544 26.21 -15.15 4.60
CA SER A 544 25.50 -16.34 4.12
C SER A 544 25.63 -16.46 2.60
N ALA A 545 25.88 -17.67 2.09
CA ALA A 545 25.79 -17.96 0.66
C ALA A 545 24.33 -18.11 0.16
N THR A 546 23.38 -18.27 1.08
CA THR A 546 21.96 -18.54 0.79
C THR A 546 21.09 -17.36 1.22
N ASP A 547 20.29 -16.86 0.28
CA ASP A 547 19.31 -15.79 0.49
C ASP A 547 18.09 -16.29 1.31
N THR A 548 17.34 -15.35 1.89
CA THR A 548 16.07 -15.64 2.55
C THR A 548 15.09 -16.32 1.57
N PRO A 549 14.29 -17.32 2.01
CA PRO A 549 13.23 -17.90 1.18
C PRO A 549 12.29 -16.83 0.60
N GLN A 550 11.58 -17.16 -0.48
CA GLN A 550 10.55 -16.29 -1.05
C GLN A 550 9.23 -16.42 -0.26
N ARG A 551 9.34 -16.17 1.05
CA ARG A 551 8.30 -16.03 2.06
C ARG A 551 8.86 -15.28 3.28
N CYS A 552 8.12 -14.32 3.80
CA CYS A 552 8.55 -13.40 4.86
C CYS A 552 8.22 -13.85 6.28
N THR A 553 7.47 -14.93 6.47
CA THR A 553 7.09 -15.39 7.81
C THR A 553 7.37 -16.88 7.98
N THR A 554 7.52 -17.29 9.24
CA THR A 554 7.79 -18.66 9.67
C THR A 554 6.54 -19.38 10.21
N LEU A 555 5.35 -18.93 9.84
CA LEU A 555 4.10 -19.62 10.15
C LEU A 555 4.06 -21.03 9.52
N PRO A 556 3.29 -21.98 10.11
CA PRO A 556 3.09 -23.30 9.54
C PRO A 556 2.64 -23.27 8.07
N ASP A 557 3.16 -24.20 7.28
CA ASP A 557 2.79 -24.34 5.88
C ASP A 557 1.37 -24.92 5.74
N VAL A 558 0.52 -24.20 4.99
CA VAL A 558 -0.86 -24.59 4.62
C VAL A 558 -0.91 -25.27 3.25
N ALA A 559 0.15 -25.12 2.46
CA ALA A 559 0.49 -25.90 1.28
C ALA A 559 2.02 -26.03 1.20
N ALA A 560 2.55 -26.93 0.38
CA ALA A 560 4.00 -27.18 0.31
C ALA A 560 4.80 -25.88 0.02
N GLY A 561 5.65 -25.47 0.96
CA GLY A 561 6.46 -24.25 0.85
C GLY A 561 5.67 -22.95 1.03
N ARG A 562 4.44 -23.00 1.54
CA ARG A 562 3.52 -21.85 1.60
C ARG A 562 2.72 -21.76 2.90
N ASN A 563 2.82 -20.61 3.58
CA ASN A 563 1.93 -20.21 4.67
C ASN A 563 1.01 -19.04 4.23
N ARG A 564 0.11 -18.60 5.12
CA ARG A 564 -0.91 -17.57 4.80
C ARG A 564 -0.35 -16.15 4.67
N LEU A 565 0.82 -15.88 5.24
CA LEU A 565 1.41 -14.53 5.37
C LEU A 565 2.76 -14.44 4.63
N GLN A 566 2.75 -14.76 3.33
CA GLN A 566 3.97 -14.87 2.52
C GLN A 566 4.78 -13.56 2.40
N ASN A 567 4.13 -12.40 2.56
CA ASN A 567 4.78 -11.09 2.57
C ASN A 567 4.52 -10.33 3.89
N GLY A 568 4.19 -11.03 4.99
CA GLY A 568 3.91 -10.42 6.29
C GLY A 568 2.47 -9.92 6.42
N ILE A 569 2.27 -8.88 7.25
CA ILE A 569 0.98 -8.21 7.49
C ILE A 569 1.11 -6.70 7.32
N GLN A 570 -0.02 -6.01 7.15
CA GLN A 570 -0.10 -4.56 7.26
C GLN A 570 -1.01 -4.13 8.40
N ILE A 571 -0.74 -2.98 9.00
CA ILE A 571 -1.41 -2.48 10.21
C ILE A 571 -2.04 -1.08 10.01
N PHE A 572 -2.42 -0.75 8.77
CA PHE A 572 -3.20 0.43 8.43
C PHE A 572 -4.32 0.10 7.41
N PRO A 573 -5.43 0.86 7.38
CA PRO A 573 -6.68 0.49 6.70
C PRO A 573 -6.53 0.22 5.19
N GLY A 574 -7.46 -0.54 4.62
CA GLY A 574 -7.53 -0.84 3.18
C GLY A 574 -7.84 -2.29 2.80
N SER A 575 -8.41 -3.12 3.68
CA SER A 575 -8.87 -4.46 3.31
C SER A 575 -10.05 -4.94 4.13
N VAL A 576 -10.80 -5.87 3.55
CA VAL A 576 -11.88 -6.59 4.21
C VAL A 576 -11.89 -8.08 3.85
N PRO A 577 -12.31 -8.95 4.79
CA PRO A 577 -12.50 -10.38 4.54
C PRO A 577 -13.78 -10.63 3.71
N ILE A 578 -13.72 -11.62 2.81
CA ILE A 578 -14.82 -12.02 1.93
C ILE A 578 -15.49 -13.27 2.51
N TYR A 579 -16.81 -13.25 2.63
CA TYR A 579 -17.63 -14.31 3.21
C TYR A 579 -18.62 -14.91 2.21
N ARG A 580 -18.87 -16.22 2.34
CA ARG A 580 -19.92 -17.00 1.65
C ARG A 580 -20.80 -17.67 2.72
N GLY A 581 -22.06 -17.25 2.85
CA GLY A 581 -23.01 -17.88 3.80
C GLY A 581 -22.49 -17.96 5.25
N GLY A 582 -21.79 -16.93 5.74
CA GLY A 582 -21.20 -16.90 7.08
C GLY A 582 -19.82 -17.57 7.21
N ARG A 583 -19.31 -18.25 6.17
CA ARG A 583 -17.97 -18.82 6.12
C ARG A 583 -16.98 -17.88 5.40
N LEU A 584 -15.79 -17.68 5.96
CA LEU A 584 -14.70 -16.98 5.28
C LEU A 584 -14.24 -17.75 4.03
N VAL A 585 -14.08 -17.06 2.89
CA VAL A 585 -13.62 -17.64 1.62
C VAL A 585 -12.41 -16.92 0.99
N GLY A 586 -11.96 -15.80 1.57
CA GLY A 586 -10.80 -15.05 1.11
C GLY A 586 -10.79 -13.62 1.66
N GLY A 587 -10.08 -12.72 0.99
CA GLY A 587 -10.05 -11.30 1.31
C GLY A 587 -9.63 -10.45 0.13
N ILE A 588 -10.04 -9.18 0.15
CA ILE A 588 -9.66 -8.14 -0.82
C ILE A 588 -8.87 -7.06 -0.08
N GLY A 589 -7.76 -6.63 -0.67
CA GLY A 589 -6.91 -5.57 -0.14
C GLY A 589 -6.53 -4.56 -1.22
N VAL A 590 -6.43 -3.30 -0.82
CA VAL A 590 -6.28 -2.15 -1.70
C VAL A 590 -5.20 -1.23 -1.14
N SER A 591 -4.29 -0.75 -1.99
CA SER A 591 -3.35 0.29 -1.58
C SER A 591 -2.82 1.16 -2.71
N GLY A 592 -2.76 2.46 -2.46
CA GLY A 592 -2.01 3.43 -3.29
C GLY A 592 -2.46 4.89 -3.16
N ASP A 593 -3.52 5.18 -2.42
CA ASP A 593 -4.02 6.54 -2.18
C ASP A 593 -4.20 6.76 -0.65
N GLY A 594 -5.16 7.60 -0.23
CA GLY A 594 -5.51 7.73 1.19
C GLY A 594 -6.11 6.45 1.79
N ILE A 595 -5.89 6.23 3.09
CA ILE A 595 -6.33 5.00 3.80
C ILE A 595 -7.85 4.82 3.84
N ASP A 596 -8.62 5.91 3.78
CA ASP A 596 -10.08 5.87 3.71
C ASP A 596 -10.57 5.57 2.28
N GLN A 597 -9.85 6.02 1.25
CA GLN A 597 -10.08 5.60 -0.14
C GLN A 597 -9.80 4.10 -0.29
N ASP A 598 -8.68 3.60 0.25
CA ASP A 598 -8.32 2.18 0.23
C ASP A 598 -9.42 1.32 0.91
N ASP A 599 -9.90 1.73 2.10
CA ASP A 599 -11.00 1.06 2.81
C ASP A 599 -12.30 1.06 2.00
N MET A 600 -12.71 2.22 1.49
CA MET A 600 -13.92 2.35 0.67
C MET A 600 -13.87 1.47 -0.58
N ILE A 601 -12.75 1.47 -1.31
CA ILE A 601 -12.59 0.70 -2.55
C ILE A 601 -12.63 -0.81 -2.24
N SER A 602 -11.99 -1.27 -1.15
CA SER A 602 -12.02 -2.68 -0.75
C SER A 602 -13.43 -3.13 -0.31
N PHE A 603 -14.09 -2.36 0.55
CA PHE A 603 -15.41 -2.68 1.12
C PHE A 603 -16.55 -2.59 0.11
N LEU A 604 -16.57 -1.55 -0.74
CA LEU A 604 -17.56 -1.42 -1.81
C LEU A 604 -17.27 -2.37 -2.97
N GLY A 605 -16.01 -2.67 -3.27
CA GLY A 605 -15.63 -3.70 -4.23
C GLY A 605 -16.16 -5.08 -3.83
N ALA A 606 -16.00 -5.45 -2.55
CA ALA A 606 -16.57 -6.67 -1.99
C ALA A 606 -18.11 -6.68 -1.99
N HIS A 607 -18.75 -5.55 -1.64
CA HIS A 607 -20.21 -5.42 -1.67
C HIS A 607 -20.79 -5.56 -3.09
N ASN A 608 -20.32 -4.71 -4.02
CA ASN A 608 -20.81 -4.66 -5.39
C ASN A 608 -20.50 -5.95 -6.15
N GLY A 609 -19.30 -6.50 -5.99
CA GLY A 609 -18.92 -7.78 -6.59
C GLY A 609 -19.84 -8.91 -6.12
N GLY A 610 -20.14 -8.95 -4.82
CA GLY A 610 -21.12 -9.87 -4.23
C GLY A 610 -22.55 -9.67 -4.75
N ALA A 611 -23.01 -8.43 -4.88
CA ALA A 611 -24.32 -8.11 -5.45
C ALA A 611 -24.44 -8.53 -6.93
N ARG A 612 -23.34 -8.47 -7.69
CA ARG A 612 -23.30 -8.82 -9.12
C ARG A 612 -23.33 -10.32 -9.40
N VAL A 613 -22.71 -11.16 -8.56
CA VAL A 613 -22.61 -12.62 -8.80
C VAL A 613 -23.45 -13.47 -7.83
N GLY A 614 -23.84 -12.90 -6.69
CA GLY A 614 -24.52 -13.59 -5.60
C GLY A 614 -23.61 -14.50 -4.76
N GLY A 615 -24.10 -14.91 -3.60
CA GLY A 615 -23.48 -15.94 -2.76
C GLY A 615 -22.26 -15.51 -1.94
N ILE A 616 -21.52 -14.47 -2.36
CA ILE A 616 -20.39 -13.89 -1.60
C ILE A 616 -20.65 -12.42 -1.24
N GLY A 617 -19.87 -11.87 -0.30
CA GLY A 617 -19.87 -10.44 0.03
C GLY A 617 -19.06 -10.11 1.28
N ASN A 618 -19.33 -8.94 1.86
CA ASN A 618 -18.77 -8.51 3.14
C ASN A 618 -19.20 -9.44 4.29
N ALA A 619 -18.43 -9.42 5.38
CA ALA A 619 -18.83 -10.04 6.65
C ALA A 619 -20.19 -9.50 7.14
N SER A 620 -21.01 -10.35 7.77
CA SER A 620 -22.25 -9.92 8.43
C SER A 620 -21.94 -8.86 9.50
N PRO A 621 -22.71 -7.77 9.61
CA PRO A 621 -22.56 -6.77 10.66
C PRO A 621 -22.51 -7.33 12.09
N ASP A 622 -23.05 -8.53 12.35
CA ASP A 622 -23.07 -9.13 13.69
C ASP A 622 -21.74 -9.76 14.11
N ILE A 623 -20.87 -10.11 13.16
CA ILE A 623 -19.55 -10.72 13.42
C ILE A 623 -18.38 -9.75 13.22
N ARG A 624 -18.62 -8.54 12.72
CA ARG A 624 -17.54 -7.55 12.47
C ARG A 624 -16.87 -7.12 13.77
N ALA A 625 -15.58 -6.81 13.68
CA ALA A 625 -14.78 -6.40 14.83
C ALA A 625 -15.25 -5.09 15.49
N ASP A 626 -16.06 -4.25 14.82
CA ASP A 626 -16.72 -3.08 15.43
C ASP A 626 -17.85 -3.44 16.43
N ARG A 627 -18.20 -4.72 16.56
CA ARG A 627 -18.99 -5.23 17.70
C ARG A 627 -18.16 -5.40 18.97
N ILE A 628 -16.84 -5.46 18.85
CA ILE A 628 -15.92 -5.64 19.97
C ILE A 628 -15.77 -4.31 20.72
N VAL A 629 -16.03 -4.34 22.02
CA VAL A 629 -15.84 -3.21 22.94
C VAL A 629 -14.80 -3.62 23.98
N VAL A 630 -13.62 -3.01 23.89
CA VAL A 630 -12.50 -3.20 24.82
C VAL A 630 -12.75 -2.33 26.05
N ARG A 631 -12.53 -2.89 27.24
CA ARG A 631 -12.58 -2.14 28.51
C ARG A 631 -11.16 -1.88 29.01
N LEU A 632 -10.85 -0.61 29.24
CA LEU A 632 -9.55 -0.14 29.69
C LEU A 632 -9.39 -0.25 31.22
N PRO A 633 -8.15 -0.21 31.76
CA PRO A 633 -7.90 -0.35 33.20
C PRO A 633 -8.57 0.72 34.08
N ASP A 634 -8.80 1.93 33.56
CA ASP A 634 -9.52 3.02 34.23
C ASP A 634 -11.06 2.86 34.17
N GLY A 635 -11.55 1.84 33.47
CA GLY A 635 -12.96 1.56 33.27
C GLY A 635 -13.58 2.18 32.01
N ALA A 636 -12.84 2.98 31.25
CA ALA A 636 -13.30 3.50 29.96
C ALA A 636 -13.53 2.37 28.94
N THR A 637 -14.36 2.60 27.93
CA THR A 637 -14.68 1.61 26.90
C THR A 637 -14.44 2.15 25.49
N VAL A 638 -13.73 1.35 24.68
CA VAL A 638 -13.35 1.70 23.30
C VAL A 638 -13.93 0.65 22.37
N ARG A 639 -14.63 1.09 21.33
CA ARG A 639 -15.10 0.22 20.24
C ARG A 639 -14.08 0.21 19.11
N LEU A 640 -13.73 -0.97 18.59
CA LEU A 640 -12.87 -1.06 17.41
C LEU A 640 -13.59 -0.49 16.17
N ARG A 641 -12.84 -0.01 15.18
CA ARG A 641 -13.40 0.44 13.89
C ARG A 641 -13.26 -0.67 12.85
N TYR A 642 -14.24 -0.84 11.97
CA TYR A 642 -14.20 -1.85 10.90
C TYR A 642 -13.76 -1.25 9.56
N VAL A 643 -14.47 -0.24 9.06
CA VAL A 643 -14.08 0.52 7.86
C VAL A 643 -14.34 2.02 8.08
N ASN A 644 -13.73 2.88 7.27
CA ASN A 644 -14.10 4.29 7.14
C ASN A 644 -14.10 4.68 5.67
N CYS A 645 -15.08 5.48 5.25
CA CYS A 645 -15.19 5.94 3.87
C CYS A 645 -15.16 7.47 3.84
N PRO A 646 -14.42 8.09 2.90
CA PRO A 646 -14.10 9.51 2.95
C PRO A 646 -15.33 10.38 2.65
N PHE A 647 -15.30 11.63 3.12
CA PHE A 647 -16.29 12.64 2.74
C PHE A 647 -16.13 13.05 1.27
N ALA A 648 -17.25 13.35 0.59
CA ALA A 648 -17.30 13.62 -0.85
C ALA A 648 -16.52 12.58 -1.70
N PRO A 649 -16.77 11.27 -1.47
CA PRO A 649 -15.92 10.16 -1.90
C PRO A 649 -15.78 10.04 -3.42
N PHE A 650 -16.80 10.46 -4.18
CA PHE A 650 -16.86 10.29 -5.63
C PHE A 650 -16.75 11.61 -6.38
N LEU A 651 -16.24 11.53 -7.61
CA LEU A 651 -16.07 12.64 -8.54
C LEU A 651 -17.30 12.87 -9.44
N ASP A 652 -18.17 11.88 -9.55
CA ASP A 652 -19.32 11.85 -10.47
C ASP A 652 -20.68 12.02 -9.77
N THR A 653 -20.71 12.02 -8.44
CA THR A 653 -21.93 12.09 -7.63
C THR A 653 -21.68 12.85 -6.33
N ALA A 654 -22.74 13.44 -5.77
CA ALA A 654 -22.72 14.08 -4.45
C ALA A 654 -23.09 13.11 -3.30
N GLN A 655 -23.01 11.79 -3.54
CA GLN A 655 -23.32 10.79 -2.52
C GLN A 655 -22.34 10.88 -1.35
N GLN A 656 -22.86 10.72 -0.13
CA GLN A 656 -22.11 10.71 1.13
C GLN A 656 -22.41 9.40 1.86
N ASN A 657 -21.62 9.08 2.89
CA ASN A 657 -21.87 7.92 3.76
C ASN A 657 -22.06 6.60 2.99
N VAL A 658 -21.30 6.44 1.89
CA VAL A 658 -21.52 5.41 0.87
C VAL A 658 -21.33 3.96 1.36
N CYS A 659 -20.86 3.79 2.60
CA CYS A 659 -20.61 2.52 3.27
C CYS A 659 -21.59 2.25 4.43
N ASP A 660 -22.47 3.20 4.77
CA ASP A 660 -23.42 3.06 5.88
C ASP A 660 -24.51 2.04 5.53
N GLY A 661 -24.77 1.11 6.45
CA GLY A 661 -25.83 0.10 6.32
C GLY A 661 -25.51 -1.12 5.46
N LEU A 662 -24.26 -1.24 4.96
CA LEU A 662 -23.77 -2.38 4.16
C LEU A 662 -23.00 -3.41 5.01
#